data_AF-A0A915DW80-F1
#
_entry.id   AF-A0A915DW80-F1
#
_cell.length_a   1.000
_cell.length_b   1.000
_cell.length_c   1.000
_cell.angle_alpha   90.00
_cell.angle_beta   90.00
_cell.angle_gamma   90.00
#
_symmetry.space_group_name_H-M   'P 1'
#
loop_
_entity.id
_entity.type
_entity.pdbx_description
1 polymer ?
#
loop_
_entity_poly.entity_id
_entity_poly.type
_entity_poly.pdbx_seq_one_letter_code
_entity_poly.pdbx_strand_id
1 'polypeptide(L)'
;MMVQEFRMSPELVMSCAQEIDKFCSPKGDIETEGKTIHCLMGHAQARDEKKVLGTQCMNSLQTLMKVADVGSNYKVDKVLYASCKPLIEDKCKMDAVSEAATLTCLMKNIDGPDMTDDCEQRLVEVQYFMARDWSLDPQLYEACHQEAVDRCSAVDNWNVDAKQSGEYKVDPGPQVLACLYRAGYDEEKPLSQQCAENVRRVLRSRAVRVNLIPGIEESCREALSEHCSNNVKPMEEMNCLQEQFEKKEFKEKYGKCHSDIAKFTQMESKDTKLNRLLTRACRPVIDNYCNQFINEDIDHGDVMECLANHKDTPEMSPKCRSYVNHFELISLRDYHFSYRFTEACQKDIQDYCAPLGQDKGAIIRCLSNIMFEHRVLGEAKDLHKDCKKQLRVAYLQQEQFDDQSHMKDADPEVDFDNLDASCKAMVFAREKIEAMDNTFDDELQKSCKYDIGKFCSGQEGEKVLDCLSNSKIVRLLQKGCQRVVQERMLERVKDDRLNPGLLDACKVEAKQHCPKDLENMNRAGFSEKQSASSVASCLRTKYSQFSGSISLNPMCKEEISKIILEGEFDIQLDPLLYKACEKIINRHCANAILSKGGNFDTVLECLKADFYTSQIPDENCAKQLARRTQESLVDIHVDPGLHEACNGDIQRVCRDITPGQSRIITCLMDALKVPQVALSAACRNKLTERQKLWNMAHEEYKMALPESWADVYNIVSNHPQRTSILTWMGGLLLVLLLLGCCCGRWSKRLHTELKNR
;
A
#
# COMPACT_ATOMS: atom_id res chain seq x y z
N MET A 1 -5.45 -30.11 -59.42
CA MET A 1 -4.31 -29.40 -60.04
C MET A 1 -4.64 -27.96 -60.50
N MET A 2 -5.88 -27.47 -60.44
CA MET A 2 -6.23 -26.09 -60.87
C MET A 2 -6.29 -25.03 -59.74
N VAL A 3 -5.87 -25.34 -58.50
CA VAL A 3 -6.08 -24.43 -57.34
C VAL A 3 -4.79 -24.13 -56.55
N GLN A 4 -3.62 -24.43 -57.10
CA GLN A 4 -2.33 -24.22 -56.42
C GLN A 4 -1.67 -22.85 -56.73
N GLU A 5 -2.41 -21.94 -57.36
CA GLU A 5 -1.91 -20.60 -57.68
C GLU A 5 -2.89 -19.57 -57.09
N PHE A 6 -2.37 -18.54 -56.41
CA PHE A 6 -3.15 -17.42 -55.87
C PHE A 6 -3.74 -16.59 -57.02
N ARG A 7 -4.79 -17.12 -57.65
CA ARG A 7 -5.48 -16.58 -58.82
C ARG A 7 -6.96 -16.44 -58.50
N MET A 8 -7.60 -15.46 -59.16
CA MET A 8 -9.03 -15.24 -59.05
C MET A 8 -9.80 -16.47 -59.54
N SER A 9 -10.52 -17.16 -58.65
CA SER A 9 -11.44 -18.23 -59.04
C SER A 9 -12.72 -17.63 -59.64
N PRO A 10 -13.41 -18.35 -60.57
CA PRO A 10 -14.70 -17.90 -61.09
C PRO A 10 -15.72 -17.59 -59.98
N GLU A 11 -15.70 -18.37 -58.89
CA GLU A 11 -16.56 -18.20 -57.73
C GLU A 11 -16.28 -16.89 -56.99
N LEU A 12 -15.01 -16.49 -56.86
CA LEU A 12 -14.62 -15.24 -56.23
C LEU A 12 -15.04 -14.04 -57.08
N VAL A 13 -14.82 -14.11 -58.40
CA VAL A 13 -15.22 -13.04 -59.34
C VAL A 13 -16.73 -12.81 -59.28
N MET A 14 -17.52 -13.88 -59.30
CA MET A 14 -18.99 -13.78 -59.22
C MET A 14 -19.45 -13.24 -57.87
N SER A 15 -18.84 -13.68 -56.77
CA SER A 15 -19.26 -13.32 -55.42
C SER A 15 -18.82 -11.92 -54.98
N CYS A 16 -17.79 -11.36 -55.62
CA CYS A 16 -17.24 -10.02 -55.34
C CYS A 16 -17.47 -9.02 -56.48
N ALA A 17 -18.32 -9.32 -57.47
CA ALA A 17 -18.46 -8.50 -58.68
C ALA A 17 -18.80 -7.03 -58.39
N GLN A 18 -19.69 -6.79 -57.41
CA GLN A 18 -20.10 -5.43 -57.02
C GLN A 18 -18.97 -4.67 -56.34
N GLU A 19 -18.24 -5.34 -55.45
CA GLU A 19 -17.11 -4.76 -54.73
C GLU A 19 -15.93 -4.48 -55.65
N ILE A 20 -15.65 -5.36 -56.62
CA ILE A 20 -14.58 -5.16 -57.61
C ILE A 20 -14.85 -3.90 -58.45
N ASP A 21 -16.06 -3.75 -58.98
CA ASP A 21 -16.46 -2.59 -59.78
C ASP A 21 -16.45 -1.29 -58.95
N LYS A 22 -16.95 -1.36 -57.72
CA LYS A 22 -17.07 -0.19 -56.84
C LYS A 22 -15.73 0.29 -56.27
N PHE A 23 -14.81 -0.62 -55.96
CA PHE A 23 -13.63 -0.32 -55.15
C PHE A 23 -12.30 -0.57 -55.85
N CYS A 24 -12.21 -1.59 -56.70
CA CYS A 24 -10.92 -2.11 -57.19
C CYS A 24 -10.64 -1.82 -58.65
N SER A 25 -11.65 -1.49 -59.46
CA SER A 25 -11.44 -1.16 -60.87
C SER A 25 -12.51 -0.18 -61.37
N PRO A 26 -12.15 1.06 -61.74
CA PRO A 26 -13.11 2.04 -62.28
C PRO A 26 -13.69 1.66 -63.66
N LYS A 27 -13.21 0.57 -64.27
CA LYS A 27 -13.72 0.00 -65.53
C LYS A 27 -14.35 -1.40 -65.36
N GLY A 28 -14.34 -1.97 -64.16
CA GLY A 28 -14.74 -3.35 -63.90
C GLY A 28 -13.75 -4.43 -64.37
N ASP A 29 -12.57 -4.03 -64.87
CA ASP A 29 -11.53 -4.96 -65.33
C ASP A 29 -10.80 -5.64 -64.16
N ILE A 30 -10.56 -6.95 -64.27
CA ILE A 30 -9.77 -7.73 -63.30
C ILE A 30 -8.29 -7.46 -63.57
N GLU A 31 -7.58 -6.91 -62.58
CA GLU A 31 -6.14 -6.72 -62.67
C GLU A 31 -5.40 -8.06 -62.52
N THR A 32 -4.34 -8.21 -63.30
CA THR A 32 -3.52 -9.42 -63.34
C THR A 32 -2.61 -9.56 -62.12
N GLU A 33 -2.09 -10.77 -61.91
CA GLU A 33 -1.08 -11.09 -60.88
C GLU A 33 -1.51 -10.90 -59.41
N GLY A 34 -2.82 -10.87 -59.12
CA GLY A 34 -3.33 -10.87 -57.75
C GLY A 34 -3.63 -9.49 -57.16
N LYS A 35 -3.44 -8.40 -57.92
CA LYS A 35 -3.71 -7.02 -57.46
C LYS A 35 -5.16 -6.78 -57.07
N THR A 36 -6.14 -7.31 -57.81
CA THR A 36 -7.55 -7.21 -57.44
C THR A 36 -7.85 -7.96 -56.13
N ILE A 37 -7.19 -9.10 -55.88
CA ILE A 37 -7.35 -9.85 -54.63
C ILE A 37 -6.83 -9.00 -53.47
N HIS A 38 -5.64 -8.41 -53.59
CA HIS A 38 -5.08 -7.50 -52.60
C HIS A 38 -5.93 -6.25 -52.35
N CYS A 39 -6.55 -5.68 -53.39
CA CYS A 39 -7.52 -4.60 -53.21
C CYS A 39 -8.72 -5.05 -52.36
N LEU A 40 -9.31 -6.21 -52.67
CA LEU A 40 -10.40 -6.78 -51.87
C LEU A 40 -9.94 -7.07 -50.43
N MET A 41 -8.75 -7.65 -50.24
CA MET A 41 -8.15 -7.87 -48.91
C MET A 41 -7.92 -6.57 -48.14
N GLY A 42 -7.57 -5.47 -48.81
CA GLY A 42 -7.50 -4.15 -48.19
C GLY A 42 -8.87 -3.65 -47.72
N HIS A 43 -9.91 -3.82 -48.56
CA HIS A 43 -11.28 -3.45 -48.23
C HIS A 43 -11.94 -4.32 -47.16
N ALA A 44 -11.49 -5.57 -47.00
CA ALA A 44 -11.89 -6.45 -45.91
C ALA A 44 -11.56 -5.86 -44.52
N GLN A 45 -10.59 -4.94 -44.46
CA GLN A 45 -10.08 -4.33 -43.23
C GLN A 45 -10.55 -2.89 -43.03
N ALA A 46 -11.44 -2.40 -43.91
CA ALA A 46 -11.88 -1.02 -43.86
C ALA A 46 -12.65 -0.73 -42.56
N ARG A 47 -12.34 0.42 -41.94
CA ARG A 47 -13.05 0.91 -40.73
C ARG A 47 -14.41 1.53 -41.07
N ASP A 48 -14.50 2.18 -42.23
CA ASP A 48 -15.73 2.79 -42.74
C ASP A 48 -16.65 1.71 -43.29
N GLU A 49 -17.82 1.53 -42.67
CA GLU A 49 -18.85 0.57 -43.07
C GLU A 49 -19.22 0.68 -44.56
N LYS A 50 -19.09 1.87 -45.16
CA LYS A 50 -19.40 2.09 -46.58
C LYS A 50 -18.38 1.48 -47.54
N LYS A 51 -17.21 1.08 -47.02
CA LYS A 51 -16.06 0.54 -47.76
C LYS A 51 -15.77 -0.93 -47.42
N VAL A 52 -16.56 -1.55 -46.54
CA VAL A 52 -16.44 -2.97 -46.16
C VAL A 52 -17.03 -3.86 -47.25
N LEU A 53 -16.47 -5.06 -47.42
CA LEU A 53 -16.97 -6.08 -48.34
C LEU A 53 -18.31 -6.67 -47.88
N GLY A 54 -19.15 -7.08 -48.83
CA GLY A 54 -20.33 -7.88 -48.52
C GLY A 54 -19.96 -9.27 -47.98
N THR A 55 -20.88 -9.88 -47.22
CA THR A 55 -20.65 -11.20 -46.58
C THR A 55 -20.33 -12.30 -47.58
N GLN A 56 -20.96 -12.30 -48.75
CA GLN A 56 -20.72 -13.28 -49.82
C GLN A 56 -19.31 -13.15 -50.40
N CYS A 57 -18.87 -11.91 -50.66
CA CYS A 57 -17.52 -11.64 -51.13
C CYS A 57 -16.48 -12.02 -50.08
N MET A 58 -16.72 -11.65 -48.81
CA MET A 58 -15.83 -11.96 -47.69
C MET A 58 -15.64 -13.47 -47.50
N ASN A 59 -16.71 -14.27 -47.52
CA ASN A 59 -16.63 -15.72 -47.39
C ASN A 59 -15.86 -16.37 -48.56
N SER A 60 -16.06 -15.86 -49.77
CA SER A 60 -15.35 -16.34 -50.96
C SER A 60 -13.85 -16.01 -50.88
N LEU A 61 -13.51 -14.82 -50.39
CA LEU A 61 -12.13 -14.40 -50.18
C LEU A 61 -11.46 -15.22 -49.07
N GLN A 62 -12.14 -15.49 -47.96
CA GLN A 62 -11.64 -16.40 -46.91
C GLN A 62 -11.38 -17.81 -47.44
N THR A 63 -12.27 -18.33 -48.29
CA THR A 63 -12.09 -19.64 -48.93
C THR A 63 -10.86 -19.66 -49.82
N LEU A 64 -10.64 -18.60 -50.61
CA LEU A 64 -9.42 -18.48 -51.42
C LEU A 64 -8.16 -18.50 -50.54
N MET A 65 -8.14 -17.75 -49.44
CA MET A 65 -6.99 -17.70 -48.52
C MET A 65 -6.65 -19.08 -47.95
N LYS A 66 -7.67 -19.90 -47.62
CA LYS A 66 -7.49 -21.29 -47.16
C LYS A 66 -6.92 -22.20 -48.23
N VAL A 67 -7.48 -22.15 -49.44
CA VAL A 67 -7.07 -23.08 -50.50
C VAL A 67 -5.70 -22.73 -51.06
N ALA A 68 -5.37 -21.44 -51.15
CA ALA A 68 -4.07 -21.00 -51.61
C ALA A 68 -2.95 -21.25 -50.58
N ASP A 69 -3.30 -21.39 -49.29
CA ASP A 69 -2.38 -21.69 -48.20
C ASP A 69 -1.15 -20.76 -48.15
N VAL A 70 -1.43 -19.44 -48.18
CA VAL A 70 -0.41 -18.39 -48.15
C VAL A 70 0.43 -18.46 -46.87
N GLY A 71 -0.14 -18.99 -45.78
CA GLY A 71 0.54 -19.17 -44.50
C GLY A 71 1.67 -20.20 -44.55
N SER A 72 1.48 -21.32 -45.26
CA SER A 72 2.56 -22.30 -45.48
C SER A 72 3.53 -21.88 -46.56
N ASN A 73 3.04 -21.22 -47.63
CA ASN A 73 3.86 -20.86 -48.78
C ASN A 73 3.55 -19.46 -49.29
N TYR A 74 4.23 -18.46 -48.74
CA TYR A 74 4.06 -17.07 -49.14
C TYR A 74 4.39 -16.79 -50.62
N LYS A 75 5.14 -17.67 -51.31
CA LYS A 75 5.53 -17.48 -52.72
C LYS A 75 4.36 -17.65 -53.70
N VAL A 76 3.25 -18.26 -53.25
CA VAL A 76 2.03 -18.35 -54.06
C VAL A 76 1.45 -16.96 -54.32
N ASP A 77 1.65 -16.03 -53.39
CA ASP A 77 1.34 -14.62 -53.51
C ASP A 77 2.53 -13.87 -54.14
N LYS A 78 2.43 -13.65 -55.45
CA LYS A 78 3.47 -12.97 -56.22
C LYS A 78 3.62 -11.49 -55.84
N VAL A 79 2.54 -10.84 -55.41
CA VAL A 79 2.57 -9.42 -55.05
C VAL A 79 3.30 -9.26 -53.72
N LEU A 80 2.97 -10.10 -52.72
CA LEU A 80 3.68 -10.16 -51.45
C LEU A 80 5.16 -10.52 -51.64
N TYR A 81 5.46 -11.56 -52.43
CA TYR A 81 6.84 -11.94 -52.70
C TYR A 81 7.64 -10.79 -53.33
N ALA A 82 7.07 -10.11 -54.32
CA ALA A 82 7.74 -9.02 -55.02
C ALA A 82 7.95 -7.80 -54.11
N SER A 83 6.95 -7.41 -53.31
CA SER A 83 7.05 -6.25 -52.42
C SER A 83 8.04 -6.48 -51.27
N CYS A 84 8.10 -7.69 -50.73
CA CYS A 84 8.94 -8.03 -49.58
C CYS A 84 10.33 -8.57 -49.93
N LYS A 85 10.66 -8.70 -51.22
CA LYS A 85 11.93 -9.25 -51.70
C LYS A 85 13.18 -8.66 -51.02
N PRO A 86 13.32 -7.34 -50.79
CA PRO A 86 14.51 -6.78 -50.15
C PRO A 86 14.76 -7.33 -48.75
N LEU A 87 13.71 -7.50 -47.94
CA LEU A 87 13.80 -8.05 -46.58
C LEU A 87 14.10 -9.56 -46.58
N ILE A 88 13.55 -10.29 -47.56
CA ILE A 88 13.78 -11.73 -47.72
C ILE A 88 15.25 -12.01 -48.02
N GLU A 89 15.85 -11.23 -48.91
CA GLU A 89 17.22 -11.45 -49.38
C GLU A 89 18.30 -10.95 -48.40
N ASP A 90 17.92 -10.10 -47.44
CA ASP A 90 18.82 -9.52 -46.43
C ASP A 90 18.52 -10.06 -45.02
N LYS A 91 17.57 -9.44 -44.30
CA LYS A 91 17.29 -9.74 -42.89
C LYS A 91 16.74 -11.14 -42.62
N CYS A 92 15.87 -11.64 -43.50
CA CYS A 92 15.24 -12.95 -43.35
C CYS A 92 15.96 -14.06 -44.13
N LYS A 93 17.18 -13.79 -44.61
CA LYS A 93 17.97 -14.74 -45.40
C LYS A 93 18.27 -16.03 -44.64
N MET A 94 18.49 -15.94 -43.32
CA MET A 94 18.77 -17.10 -42.47
C MET A 94 17.52 -17.94 -42.18
N ASP A 95 16.33 -17.35 -42.28
CA ASP A 95 15.04 -18.02 -42.08
C ASP A 95 14.50 -18.68 -43.36
N ALA A 96 15.22 -18.54 -44.49
CA ALA A 96 14.92 -19.19 -45.78
C ALA A 96 15.04 -20.72 -45.78
N VAL A 97 15.13 -21.34 -44.60
CA VAL A 97 15.11 -22.81 -44.40
C VAL A 97 13.73 -23.39 -44.73
N SER A 98 12.66 -22.61 -44.50
CA SER A 98 11.31 -22.94 -44.97
C SER A 98 10.52 -21.68 -45.31
N GLU A 99 9.53 -21.81 -46.19
CA GLU A 99 8.64 -20.71 -46.56
C GLU A 99 7.86 -20.17 -45.35
N ALA A 100 7.39 -21.04 -44.46
CA ALA A 100 6.70 -20.67 -43.23
C ALA A 100 7.62 -19.91 -42.24
N ALA A 101 8.89 -20.31 -42.11
CA ALA A 101 9.86 -19.60 -41.27
C ALA A 101 10.21 -18.22 -41.85
N THR A 102 10.36 -18.12 -43.17
CA THR A 102 10.58 -16.84 -43.86
C THR A 102 9.41 -15.88 -43.63
N LEU A 103 8.17 -16.35 -43.80
CA LEU A 103 6.98 -15.55 -43.54
C LEU A 103 6.92 -15.10 -42.07
N THR A 104 7.25 -15.98 -41.13
CA THR A 104 7.35 -15.65 -39.70
C THR A 104 8.38 -14.54 -39.44
N CYS A 105 9.55 -14.60 -40.10
CA CYS A 105 10.56 -13.54 -40.01
C CYS A 105 10.06 -12.20 -40.56
N LEU A 106 9.36 -12.21 -41.71
CA LEU A 106 8.77 -10.99 -42.28
C LEU A 106 7.77 -10.36 -41.31
N MET A 107 6.88 -11.15 -40.72
CA MET A 107 5.91 -10.67 -39.73
C MET A 107 6.60 -10.11 -38.47
N LYS A 108 7.68 -10.75 -38.00
CA LYS A 108 8.47 -10.26 -36.86
C LYS A 108 9.14 -8.90 -37.14
N ASN A 109 9.45 -8.59 -38.41
CA ASN A 109 10.10 -7.35 -38.81
C ASN A 109 9.13 -6.29 -39.37
N ILE A 110 7.82 -6.48 -39.22
CA ILE A 110 6.81 -5.58 -39.81
C ILE A 110 6.91 -4.11 -39.38
N ASP A 111 7.38 -3.84 -38.17
CA ASP A 111 7.60 -2.46 -37.67
C ASP A 111 9.11 -2.10 -37.62
N GLY A 112 9.91 -2.85 -38.37
CA GLY A 112 11.35 -2.63 -38.53
C GLY A 112 11.64 -1.45 -39.45
N PRO A 113 12.79 -0.76 -39.29
CA PRO A 113 13.14 0.40 -40.11
C PRO A 113 13.36 0.06 -41.60
N ASP A 114 13.59 -1.20 -41.92
CA ASP A 114 13.83 -1.68 -43.30
C ASP A 114 12.55 -2.18 -43.99
N MET A 115 11.39 -2.05 -43.33
CA MET A 115 10.10 -2.38 -43.90
C MET A 115 9.65 -1.28 -44.87
N THR A 116 9.22 -1.68 -46.08
CA THR A 116 8.63 -0.76 -47.06
C THR A 116 7.12 -0.69 -46.88
N ASP A 117 6.52 0.47 -47.13
CA ASP A 117 5.06 0.67 -47.04
C ASP A 117 4.28 -0.37 -47.86
N ASP A 118 4.77 -0.72 -49.06
CA ASP A 118 4.17 -1.72 -49.93
C ASP A 118 4.24 -3.15 -49.33
N CYS A 119 5.39 -3.56 -48.79
CA CYS A 119 5.53 -4.88 -48.16
C CYS A 119 4.71 -4.95 -46.87
N GLU A 120 4.74 -3.89 -46.05
CA GLU A 120 3.93 -3.76 -44.85
C GLU A 120 2.45 -3.95 -45.17
N GLN A 121 1.93 -3.21 -46.16
CA GLN A 121 0.53 -3.30 -46.55
C GLN A 121 0.13 -4.73 -46.95
N ARG A 122 0.93 -5.40 -47.80
CA ARG A 122 0.62 -6.78 -48.21
C ARG A 122 0.71 -7.77 -47.05
N LEU A 123 1.67 -7.60 -46.15
CA LEU A 123 1.80 -8.44 -44.95
C LEU A 123 0.61 -8.27 -44.01
N VAL A 124 0.14 -7.04 -43.77
CA VAL A 124 -1.04 -6.78 -42.93
C VAL A 124 -2.29 -7.41 -43.55
N GLU A 125 -2.44 -7.33 -44.88
CA GLU A 125 -3.52 -7.99 -45.62
C GLU A 125 -3.56 -9.51 -45.40
N VAL A 126 -2.43 -10.19 -45.53
CA VAL A 126 -2.36 -11.64 -45.26
C VAL A 126 -2.57 -11.93 -43.77
N GLN A 127 -1.94 -11.16 -42.88
CA GLN A 127 -2.08 -11.32 -41.43
C GLN A 127 -3.52 -11.15 -40.96
N TYR A 128 -4.32 -10.29 -41.58
CA TYR A 128 -5.71 -10.09 -41.21
C TYR A 128 -6.55 -11.37 -41.31
N PHE A 129 -6.33 -12.19 -42.34
CA PHE A 129 -7.01 -13.47 -42.52
C PHE A 129 -6.44 -14.54 -41.60
N MET A 130 -5.10 -14.62 -41.48
CA MET A 130 -4.46 -15.51 -40.50
C MET A 130 -4.89 -15.19 -39.06
N ALA A 131 -5.21 -13.92 -38.78
CA ALA A 131 -5.68 -13.46 -37.48
C ALA A 131 -7.07 -14.00 -37.10
N ARG A 132 -7.86 -14.45 -38.09
CA ARG A 132 -9.25 -14.89 -37.93
C ARG A 132 -9.41 -16.39 -38.13
N ASP A 133 -8.41 -17.06 -38.70
CA ASP A 133 -8.43 -18.49 -38.92
C ASP A 133 -7.11 -19.13 -38.49
N TRP A 134 -7.18 -19.95 -37.44
CA TRP A 134 -6.02 -20.63 -36.87
C TRP A 134 -5.40 -21.67 -37.83
N SER A 135 -6.17 -22.24 -38.76
CA SER A 135 -5.68 -23.22 -39.75
C SER A 135 -4.70 -22.61 -40.75
N LEU A 136 -4.69 -21.28 -40.88
CA LEU A 136 -3.77 -20.55 -41.77
C LEU A 136 -2.41 -20.28 -41.14
N ASP A 137 -2.19 -20.60 -39.86
CA ASP A 137 -0.87 -20.58 -39.23
C ASP A 137 -0.40 -22.04 -39.03
N PRO A 138 0.51 -22.56 -39.87
CA PRO A 138 0.87 -23.97 -39.85
C PRO A 138 1.52 -24.42 -38.54
N GLN A 139 2.33 -23.55 -37.93
CA GLN A 139 3.01 -23.86 -36.67
C GLN A 139 2.00 -23.92 -35.50
N LEU A 140 1.02 -23.01 -35.49
CA LEU A 140 -0.06 -23.05 -34.50
C LEU A 140 -0.95 -24.27 -34.72
N TYR A 141 -1.36 -24.53 -35.97
CA TYR A 141 -2.23 -25.65 -36.31
C TYR A 141 -1.59 -26.97 -35.91
N GLU A 142 -0.36 -27.24 -36.32
CA GLU A 142 0.35 -28.48 -36.00
C GLU A 142 0.56 -28.66 -34.49
N ALA A 143 0.97 -27.61 -33.78
CA ALA A 143 1.24 -27.69 -32.35
C ALA A 143 -0.03 -27.84 -31.50
N CYS A 144 -1.15 -27.27 -31.93
CA CYS A 144 -2.38 -27.19 -31.12
C CYS A 144 -3.54 -28.06 -31.60
N HIS A 145 -3.44 -28.77 -32.74
CA HIS A 145 -4.57 -29.45 -33.38
C HIS A 145 -5.39 -30.30 -32.41
N GLN A 146 -4.73 -31.24 -31.72
CA GLN A 146 -5.40 -32.15 -30.79
C GLN A 146 -6.10 -31.41 -29.65
N GLU A 147 -5.41 -30.44 -29.03
CA GLU A 147 -5.97 -29.66 -27.93
C GLU A 147 -7.09 -28.71 -28.40
N ALA A 148 -7.04 -28.22 -29.64
CA ALA A 148 -8.08 -27.41 -30.25
C ALA A 148 -9.35 -28.23 -30.50
N VAL A 149 -9.22 -29.48 -30.95
CA VAL A 149 -10.36 -30.41 -31.12
C VAL A 149 -10.95 -30.75 -29.75
N ASP A 150 -10.12 -31.19 -28.81
CA ASP A 150 -10.56 -31.72 -27.52
C ASP A 150 -11.13 -30.64 -26.58
N ARG A 151 -10.52 -29.44 -26.57
CA ARG A 151 -10.86 -28.37 -25.62
C ARG A 151 -11.68 -27.24 -26.25
N CYS A 152 -11.44 -26.96 -27.53
CA CYS A 152 -12.01 -25.79 -28.21
C CYS A 152 -13.02 -26.14 -29.31
N SER A 153 -13.41 -27.41 -29.44
CA SER A 153 -14.39 -27.89 -30.41
C SER A 153 -14.02 -27.59 -31.86
N ALA A 154 -12.72 -27.55 -32.17
CA ALA A 154 -12.23 -27.43 -33.53
C ALA A 154 -12.61 -28.66 -34.36
N VAL A 155 -12.71 -28.49 -35.69
CA VAL A 155 -13.00 -29.60 -36.60
C VAL A 155 -11.72 -30.42 -36.83
N ASP A 156 -11.78 -31.72 -36.56
CA ASP A 156 -10.62 -32.63 -36.66
C ASP A 156 -10.04 -32.74 -38.09
N ASN A 157 -10.89 -32.63 -39.12
CA ASN A 157 -10.46 -32.71 -40.51
C ASN A 157 -11.08 -31.60 -41.37
N TRP A 158 -10.57 -30.38 -41.25
CA TRP A 158 -11.06 -29.22 -42.03
C TRP A 158 -10.91 -29.40 -43.55
N ASN A 159 -10.02 -30.30 -43.99
CA ASN A 159 -9.63 -30.53 -45.39
C ASN A 159 -10.34 -31.71 -46.06
N VAL A 160 -11.19 -32.47 -45.35
CA VAL A 160 -11.96 -33.57 -45.95
C VAL A 160 -13.26 -33.00 -46.49
N ASP A 161 -13.42 -33.08 -47.81
CA ASP A 161 -14.61 -32.65 -48.57
C ASP A 161 -15.90 -32.89 -47.79
N ALA A 162 -16.59 -31.80 -47.44
CA ALA A 162 -17.91 -31.74 -46.79
C ALA A 162 -19.04 -32.47 -47.55
N LYS A 163 -18.72 -33.19 -48.63
CA LYS A 163 -19.63 -34.01 -49.44
C LYS A 163 -19.79 -35.45 -48.93
N GLN A 164 -18.96 -35.93 -48.00
CA GLN A 164 -19.04 -37.34 -47.53
C GLN A 164 -19.73 -37.54 -46.18
N SER A 165 -19.85 -36.53 -45.31
CA SER A 165 -20.34 -36.73 -43.93
C SER A 165 -21.75 -36.23 -43.62
N GLY A 166 -22.41 -35.49 -44.52
CA GLY A 166 -23.79 -35.00 -44.31
C GLY A 166 -23.97 -33.96 -43.19
N GLU A 167 -22.92 -33.63 -42.43
CA GLU A 167 -22.90 -32.56 -41.43
C GLU A 167 -22.04 -31.40 -41.94
N TYR A 168 -22.69 -30.29 -42.29
CA TYR A 168 -22.03 -29.04 -42.67
C TYR A 168 -21.48 -28.33 -41.41
N LYS A 169 -20.35 -28.80 -40.86
CA LYS A 169 -19.66 -28.12 -39.76
C LYS A 169 -18.64 -27.13 -40.34
N VAL A 170 -19.00 -25.85 -40.35
CA VAL A 170 -18.06 -24.75 -40.63
C VAL A 170 -17.18 -24.60 -39.39
N ASP A 171 -15.85 -24.69 -39.55
CA ASP A 171 -14.90 -24.47 -38.45
C ASP A 171 -15.09 -23.05 -37.90
N PRO A 172 -15.45 -22.89 -36.60
CA PRO A 172 -15.66 -21.59 -35.97
C PRO A 172 -14.31 -20.93 -35.64
N GLY A 173 -13.39 -20.81 -36.61
CA GLY A 173 -11.99 -20.40 -36.43
C GLY A 173 -11.75 -19.28 -35.41
N PRO A 174 -12.48 -18.15 -35.43
CA PRO A 174 -12.35 -17.08 -34.43
C PRO A 174 -12.64 -17.52 -32.98
N GLN A 175 -13.62 -18.41 -32.79
CA GLN A 175 -13.95 -18.98 -31.48
C GLN A 175 -12.87 -19.96 -31.00
N VAL A 176 -12.30 -20.76 -31.90
CA VAL A 176 -11.17 -21.66 -31.59
C VAL A 176 -9.96 -20.85 -31.12
N LEU A 177 -9.61 -19.78 -31.85
CA LEU A 177 -8.55 -18.85 -31.45
C LEU A 177 -8.81 -18.24 -30.08
N ALA A 178 -10.01 -17.69 -29.85
CA ALA A 178 -10.37 -17.09 -28.57
C ALA A 178 -10.30 -18.11 -27.41
N CYS A 179 -10.64 -19.37 -27.65
CA CYS A 179 -10.50 -20.46 -26.68
C CYS A 179 -9.03 -20.81 -26.40
N LEU A 180 -8.23 -21.06 -27.44
CA LEU A 180 -6.80 -21.35 -27.33
C LEU A 180 -6.06 -20.22 -26.60
N TYR A 181 -6.43 -18.97 -26.86
CA TYR A 181 -5.83 -17.80 -26.21
C TYR A 181 -6.08 -17.78 -24.71
N ARG A 182 -7.31 -18.05 -24.26
CA ARG A 182 -7.61 -18.19 -22.83
C ARG A 182 -6.87 -19.36 -22.22
N ALA A 183 -6.86 -20.52 -22.90
CA ALA A 183 -6.18 -21.72 -22.43
C ALA A 183 -4.64 -21.57 -22.37
N GLY A 184 -4.04 -20.75 -23.25
CA GLY A 184 -2.59 -20.49 -23.25
C GLY A 184 -2.08 -19.69 -22.05
N TYR A 185 -2.99 -19.07 -21.28
CA TYR A 185 -2.71 -18.33 -20.04
C TYR A 185 -3.35 -18.97 -18.80
N ASP A 186 -4.04 -20.10 -18.97
CA ASP A 186 -4.61 -20.90 -17.88
C ASP A 186 -3.50 -21.70 -17.18
N GLU A 187 -3.31 -21.44 -15.89
CA GLU A 187 -2.29 -22.12 -15.07
C GLU A 187 -2.87 -23.33 -14.32
N GLU A 188 -4.19 -23.40 -14.13
CA GLU A 188 -4.83 -24.55 -13.50
C GLU A 188 -4.95 -25.72 -14.48
N LYS A 189 -5.21 -25.42 -15.76
CA LYS A 189 -5.35 -26.40 -16.85
C LYS A 189 -4.55 -25.99 -18.08
N PRO A 190 -3.22 -25.97 -18.00
CA PRO A 190 -2.36 -25.49 -19.08
C PRO A 190 -2.50 -26.32 -20.35
N LEU A 191 -2.22 -25.68 -21.49
CA LEU A 191 -1.97 -26.35 -22.76
C LEU A 191 -0.62 -27.09 -22.72
N SER A 192 -0.37 -27.98 -23.68
CA SER A 192 0.97 -28.52 -23.90
C SER A 192 1.98 -27.40 -24.15
N GLN A 193 3.24 -27.61 -23.77
CA GLN A 193 4.28 -26.59 -23.92
C GLN A 193 4.37 -26.07 -25.35
N GLN A 194 4.40 -26.97 -26.35
CA GLN A 194 4.49 -26.59 -27.77
C GLN A 194 3.27 -25.79 -28.25
N CYS A 195 2.06 -26.16 -27.82
CA CYS A 195 0.86 -25.42 -28.17
C CYS A 195 0.84 -24.05 -27.48
N ALA A 196 1.16 -23.98 -26.19
CA ALA A 196 1.20 -22.74 -25.42
C ALA A 196 2.21 -21.73 -25.99
N GLU A 197 3.42 -22.18 -26.34
CA GLU A 197 4.46 -21.36 -26.97
C GLU A 197 3.97 -20.75 -28.30
N ASN A 198 3.31 -21.55 -29.14
CA ASN A 198 2.77 -21.06 -30.42
C ASN A 198 1.56 -20.14 -30.24
N VAL A 199 0.65 -20.44 -29.31
CA VAL A 199 -0.45 -19.54 -28.95
C VAL A 199 0.08 -18.18 -28.51
N ARG A 200 1.08 -18.15 -27.62
CA ARG A 200 1.68 -16.90 -27.13
C ARG A 200 2.45 -16.17 -28.22
N ARG A 201 3.20 -16.89 -29.08
CA ARG A 201 3.88 -16.32 -30.26
C ARG A 201 2.87 -15.56 -31.13
N VAL A 202 1.77 -16.21 -31.47
CA VAL A 202 0.72 -15.67 -32.34
C VAL A 202 0.01 -14.48 -31.69
N LEU A 203 -0.29 -14.56 -30.39
CA LEU A 203 -0.87 -13.46 -29.64
C LEU A 203 0.04 -12.22 -29.64
N ARG A 204 1.33 -12.39 -29.34
CA ARG A 204 2.32 -11.31 -29.32
C ARG A 204 2.52 -10.68 -30.70
N SER A 205 2.53 -11.49 -31.76
CA SER A 205 2.65 -10.95 -33.12
C SER A 205 1.42 -10.14 -33.54
N ARG A 206 0.22 -10.54 -33.06
CA ARG A 206 -1.04 -9.86 -33.37
C ARG A 206 -1.28 -8.61 -32.51
N ALA A 207 -0.75 -8.56 -31.28
CA ALA A 207 -0.91 -7.46 -30.34
C ALA A 207 -0.40 -6.08 -30.84
N VAL A 208 0.30 -6.06 -31.98
CA VAL A 208 0.85 -4.87 -32.61
C VAL A 208 -0.25 -3.94 -33.19
N ARG A 209 -1.38 -4.48 -33.64
CA ARG A 209 -2.44 -3.68 -34.29
C ARG A 209 -3.81 -4.18 -33.90
N VAL A 210 -4.76 -3.26 -33.74
CA VAL A 210 -6.11 -3.65 -33.27
C VAL A 210 -6.82 -4.49 -34.32
N ASN A 211 -6.62 -4.22 -35.62
CA ASN A 211 -7.21 -5.01 -36.72
C ASN A 211 -6.76 -6.49 -36.76
N LEU A 212 -5.64 -6.81 -36.11
CA LEU A 212 -5.12 -8.17 -35.95
C LEU A 212 -5.63 -8.87 -34.68
N ILE A 213 -6.44 -8.19 -33.87
CA ILE A 213 -7.11 -8.72 -32.68
C ILE A 213 -8.63 -8.71 -32.94
N PRO A 214 -9.19 -9.76 -33.59
CA PRO A 214 -10.55 -9.70 -34.12
C PRO A 214 -11.63 -9.35 -33.10
N GLY A 215 -11.52 -9.87 -31.87
CA GLY A 215 -12.47 -9.56 -30.80
C GLY A 215 -12.52 -8.07 -30.45
N ILE A 216 -11.36 -7.41 -30.37
CA ILE A 216 -11.29 -5.98 -30.06
C ILE A 216 -11.70 -5.16 -31.28
N GLU A 217 -11.20 -5.49 -32.48
CA GLU A 217 -11.57 -4.76 -33.70
C GLU A 217 -13.07 -4.78 -33.97
N GLU A 218 -13.73 -5.93 -33.82
CA GLU A 218 -15.18 -6.04 -34.00
C GLU A 218 -15.93 -5.23 -32.94
N SER A 219 -15.60 -5.42 -31.66
CA SER A 219 -16.29 -4.77 -30.55
C SER A 219 -16.05 -3.26 -30.51
N CYS A 220 -14.88 -2.78 -30.98
CA CYS A 220 -14.43 -1.39 -30.86
C CYS A 220 -14.46 -0.60 -32.18
N ARG A 221 -14.97 -1.15 -33.28
CA ARG A 221 -14.96 -0.50 -34.61
C ARG A 221 -15.52 0.92 -34.61
N GLU A 222 -16.65 1.12 -33.94
CA GLU A 222 -17.31 2.43 -33.82
C GLU A 222 -16.45 3.39 -33.00
N ALA A 223 -15.97 2.94 -31.83
CA ALA A 223 -15.09 3.74 -30.96
C ALA A 223 -13.78 4.15 -31.64
N LEU A 224 -13.17 3.25 -32.42
CA LEU A 224 -11.97 3.53 -33.21
C LEU A 224 -12.21 4.62 -34.25
N SER A 225 -13.40 4.63 -34.86
CA SER A 225 -13.76 5.61 -35.88
C SER A 225 -14.07 6.99 -35.27
N GLU A 226 -14.69 7.01 -34.11
CA GLU A 226 -15.11 8.24 -33.42
C GLU A 226 -13.96 8.90 -32.64
N HIS A 227 -13.15 8.12 -31.93
CA HIS A 227 -12.15 8.64 -30.99
C HIS A 227 -10.70 8.48 -31.47
N CYS A 228 -10.40 7.45 -32.27
CA CYS A 228 -9.02 7.06 -32.61
C CYS A 228 -8.73 7.08 -34.11
N SER A 229 -9.43 7.93 -34.87
CA SER A 229 -9.30 8.02 -36.33
C SER A 229 -7.93 8.48 -36.81
N ASN A 230 -7.22 9.28 -36.00
CA ASN A 230 -5.88 9.79 -36.30
C ASN A 230 -4.74 8.88 -35.78
N ASN A 231 -5.07 7.89 -34.95
CA ASN A 231 -4.13 6.98 -34.30
C ASN A 231 -4.03 5.69 -35.12
N VAL A 232 -3.37 5.74 -36.27
CA VAL A 232 -3.36 4.63 -37.26
C VAL A 232 -2.04 3.86 -37.31
N LYS A 233 -1.00 4.33 -36.61
CA LYS A 233 0.29 3.64 -36.58
C LYS A 233 0.26 2.44 -35.63
N PRO A 234 1.23 1.51 -35.72
CA PRO A 234 1.34 0.37 -34.82
C PRO A 234 1.13 0.73 -33.35
N MET A 235 0.22 0.01 -32.69
CA MET A 235 -0.19 0.14 -31.29
C MET A 235 -0.74 1.51 -30.83
N GLU A 236 -0.77 2.55 -31.68
CA GLU A 236 -1.41 3.84 -31.32
C GLU A 236 -2.92 3.69 -31.13
N GLU A 237 -3.57 2.82 -31.91
CA GLU A 237 -4.99 2.48 -31.76
C GLU A 237 -5.28 1.91 -30.38
N MET A 238 -4.47 0.96 -29.92
CA MET A 238 -4.67 0.30 -28.63
C MET A 238 -4.46 1.29 -27.48
N ASN A 239 -3.37 2.07 -27.53
CA ASN A 239 -3.12 3.10 -26.52
C ASN A 239 -4.26 4.13 -26.49
N CYS A 240 -4.74 4.60 -27.65
CA CYS A 240 -5.88 5.51 -27.70
C CYS A 240 -7.13 4.89 -27.06
N LEU A 241 -7.45 3.63 -27.38
CA LEU A 241 -8.56 2.90 -26.76
C LEU A 241 -8.35 2.77 -25.23
N GLN A 242 -7.14 2.45 -24.77
CA GLN A 242 -6.79 2.37 -23.34
C GLN A 242 -6.83 3.73 -22.62
N GLU A 243 -6.68 4.85 -23.32
CA GLU A 243 -6.89 6.19 -22.74
C GLU A 243 -8.38 6.55 -22.65
N GLN A 244 -9.23 6.01 -23.52
CA GLN A 244 -10.67 6.33 -23.55
C GLN A 244 -11.53 5.37 -22.72
N PHE A 245 -11.16 4.10 -22.62
CA PHE A 245 -12.09 3.05 -22.16
C PHE A 245 -12.58 3.21 -20.72
N GLU A 246 -11.83 3.92 -19.88
CA GLU A 246 -12.21 4.16 -18.49
C GLU A 246 -13.22 5.31 -18.32
N LYS A 247 -13.38 6.15 -19.33
CA LYS A 247 -14.34 7.26 -19.29
C LYS A 247 -15.76 6.71 -19.17
N LYS A 248 -16.55 7.31 -18.27
CA LYS A 248 -17.94 6.89 -18.01
C LYS A 248 -18.77 6.82 -19.31
N GLU A 249 -18.65 7.83 -20.16
CA GLU A 249 -19.32 7.91 -21.47
C GLU A 249 -18.94 6.74 -22.38
N PHE A 250 -17.66 6.33 -22.37
CA PHE A 250 -17.19 5.20 -23.15
C PHE A 250 -17.77 3.88 -22.64
N LYS A 251 -17.81 3.67 -21.32
CA LYS A 251 -18.38 2.45 -20.72
C LYS A 251 -19.88 2.32 -21.03
N GLU A 252 -20.61 3.42 -21.00
CA GLU A 252 -22.05 3.45 -21.27
C GLU A 252 -22.36 3.18 -22.75
N LYS A 253 -21.59 3.76 -23.68
CA LYS A 253 -21.82 3.62 -25.13
C LYS A 253 -21.22 2.33 -25.71
N TYR A 254 -20.03 1.94 -25.26
CA TYR A 254 -19.21 0.87 -25.84
C TYR A 254 -18.90 -0.27 -24.85
N GLY A 255 -19.91 -0.77 -24.13
CA GLY A 255 -19.71 -1.77 -23.06
C GLY A 255 -18.99 -3.05 -23.47
N LYS A 256 -19.25 -3.60 -24.67
CA LYS A 256 -18.55 -4.79 -25.20
C LYS A 256 -17.07 -4.49 -25.48
N CYS A 257 -16.79 -3.35 -26.13
CA CYS A 257 -15.42 -2.87 -26.36
C CYS A 257 -14.66 -2.67 -25.05
N HIS A 258 -15.27 -2.03 -24.05
CA HIS A 258 -14.69 -1.86 -22.72
C HIS A 258 -14.32 -3.21 -22.09
N SER A 259 -15.20 -4.21 -22.14
CA SER A 259 -14.90 -5.54 -21.60
C SER A 259 -13.73 -6.24 -22.31
N ASP A 260 -13.66 -6.11 -23.64
CA ASP A 260 -12.60 -6.75 -24.42
C ASP A 260 -11.24 -6.03 -24.24
N ILE A 261 -11.23 -4.69 -24.13
CA ILE A 261 -10.03 -3.92 -23.77
C ILE A 261 -9.58 -4.27 -22.37
N ALA A 262 -10.48 -4.29 -21.38
CA ALA A 262 -10.11 -4.60 -19.99
C ALA A 262 -9.47 -6.00 -19.87
N LYS A 263 -10.01 -7.01 -20.57
CA LYS A 263 -9.40 -8.36 -20.63
C LYS A 263 -8.03 -8.33 -21.28
N PHE A 264 -7.86 -7.54 -22.35
CA PHE A 264 -6.57 -7.41 -23.02
C PHE A 264 -5.53 -6.73 -22.12
N THR A 265 -5.89 -5.62 -21.46
CA THR A 265 -5.04 -4.94 -20.48
C THR A 265 -4.66 -5.87 -19.31
N GLN A 266 -5.58 -6.72 -18.86
CA GLN A 266 -5.27 -7.75 -17.85
C GLN A 266 -4.27 -8.80 -18.38
N MET A 267 -4.35 -9.19 -19.65
CA MET A 267 -3.34 -10.07 -20.23
C MET A 267 -1.99 -9.37 -20.37
N GLU A 268 -1.97 -8.08 -20.73
CA GLU A 268 -0.73 -7.29 -20.77
C GLU A 268 -0.09 -7.12 -19.39
N SER A 269 -0.90 -7.01 -18.32
CA SER A 269 -0.38 -6.95 -16.95
C SER A 269 0.27 -8.26 -16.50
N LYS A 270 -0.13 -9.39 -17.09
CA LYS A 270 0.43 -10.72 -16.84
C LYS A 270 1.63 -11.04 -17.76
N ASP A 271 1.60 -10.62 -19.02
CA ASP A 271 2.70 -10.81 -19.98
C ASP A 271 3.04 -9.49 -20.68
N THR A 272 4.11 -8.86 -20.21
CA THR A 272 4.59 -7.57 -20.72
C THR A 272 4.98 -7.66 -22.20
N LYS A 273 5.28 -8.86 -22.72
CA LYS A 273 5.62 -9.08 -24.14
C LYS A 273 4.45 -8.85 -25.10
N LEU A 274 3.21 -8.79 -24.62
CA LEU A 274 2.07 -8.33 -25.41
C LEU A 274 2.18 -6.83 -25.74
N ASN A 275 2.80 -6.04 -24.85
CA ASN A 275 3.08 -4.63 -25.11
C ASN A 275 4.44 -4.46 -25.82
N ARG A 276 4.43 -4.66 -27.15
CA ARG A 276 5.66 -4.65 -27.96
C ARG A 276 6.36 -3.28 -28.01
N LEU A 277 5.62 -2.17 -27.99
CA LEU A 277 6.21 -0.83 -27.97
C LEU A 277 6.94 -0.56 -26.66
N LEU A 278 6.34 -0.94 -25.52
CA LEU A 278 6.98 -0.84 -24.23
C LEU A 278 8.25 -1.68 -24.18
N THR A 279 8.19 -2.98 -24.51
CA THR A 279 9.37 -3.86 -24.48
C THR A 279 10.48 -3.40 -25.43
N ARG A 280 10.13 -2.84 -26.61
CA ARG A 280 11.11 -2.26 -27.54
C ARG A 280 11.73 -0.96 -27.00
N ALA A 281 10.91 -0.04 -26.49
CA ALA A 281 11.38 1.25 -25.99
C ALA A 281 12.23 1.08 -24.71
N CYS A 282 11.87 0.09 -23.89
CA CYS A 282 12.49 -0.20 -22.61
C CYS A 282 13.61 -1.23 -22.68
N ARG A 283 13.93 -1.76 -23.86
CA ARG A 283 14.96 -2.78 -24.05
C ARG A 283 16.30 -2.49 -23.34
N PRO A 284 16.86 -1.26 -23.36
CA PRO A 284 18.11 -0.98 -22.63
C PRO A 284 17.99 -1.19 -21.12
N VAL A 285 16.85 -0.86 -20.53
CA VAL A 285 16.59 -1.07 -19.09
C VAL A 285 16.34 -2.55 -18.82
N ILE A 286 15.55 -3.22 -19.67
CA ILE A 286 15.23 -4.64 -19.54
C ILE A 286 16.52 -5.49 -19.58
N ASP A 287 17.39 -5.24 -20.55
CA ASP A 287 18.63 -6.02 -20.73
C ASP A 287 19.64 -5.81 -19.58
N ASN A 288 19.67 -4.61 -18.98
CA ASN A 288 20.64 -4.26 -17.92
C ASN A 288 20.15 -4.55 -16.50
N TYR A 289 18.84 -4.40 -16.23
CA TYR A 289 18.28 -4.46 -14.87
C TYR A 289 17.23 -5.56 -14.68
N CYS A 290 16.52 -5.97 -15.74
CA CYS A 290 15.40 -6.92 -15.66
C CYS A 290 15.69 -8.24 -16.39
N ASN A 291 16.96 -8.57 -16.62
CA ASN A 291 17.38 -9.69 -17.46
C ASN A 291 16.89 -11.05 -16.98
N GLN A 292 16.69 -11.20 -15.68
CA GLN A 292 16.21 -12.43 -15.04
C GLN A 292 14.83 -12.87 -15.54
N PHE A 293 14.00 -11.93 -16.00
CA PHE A 293 12.62 -12.19 -16.45
C PHE A 293 12.50 -12.33 -17.99
N ILE A 294 13.55 -12.03 -18.76
CA ILE A 294 13.48 -11.99 -20.24
C ILE A 294 13.15 -13.37 -20.84
N ASN A 295 13.72 -14.41 -20.26
CA ASN A 295 13.61 -15.78 -20.78
C ASN A 295 12.35 -16.50 -20.32
N GLU A 296 11.56 -15.90 -19.43
CA GLU A 296 10.31 -16.49 -18.95
C GLU A 296 9.25 -16.43 -20.04
N ASP A 297 8.47 -17.51 -20.20
CA ASP A 297 7.40 -17.52 -21.20
C ASP A 297 6.26 -16.58 -20.86
N ILE A 298 6.06 -16.26 -19.58
CA ILE A 298 5.13 -15.26 -19.05
C ILE A 298 5.89 -14.63 -17.88
N ASP A 299 5.99 -13.30 -17.85
CA ASP A 299 6.74 -12.58 -16.80
C ASP A 299 5.92 -12.27 -15.54
N HIS A 300 4.63 -12.58 -15.53
CA HIS A 300 3.71 -12.36 -14.41
C HIS A 300 3.72 -10.91 -13.88
N GLY A 301 4.04 -9.94 -14.75
CA GLY A 301 4.16 -8.52 -14.41
C GLY A 301 5.51 -8.10 -13.81
N ASP A 302 6.47 -9.02 -13.66
CA ASP A 302 7.76 -8.76 -13.03
C ASP A 302 8.62 -7.79 -13.85
N VAL A 303 8.54 -7.86 -15.18
CA VAL A 303 9.21 -6.89 -16.06
C VAL A 303 8.66 -5.50 -15.82
N MET A 304 7.33 -5.34 -15.72
CA MET A 304 6.71 -4.04 -15.45
C MET A 304 7.11 -3.49 -14.08
N GLU A 305 7.08 -4.31 -13.03
CA GLU A 305 7.51 -3.90 -11.68
C GLU A 305 8.99 -3.51 -11.65
N CYS A 306 9.85 -4.28 -12.33
CA CYS A 306 11.27 -3.95 -12.48
C CYS A 306 11.48 -2.62 -13.20
N LEU A 307 10.74 -2.37 -14.28
CA LEU A 307 10.80 -1.10 -15.03
C LEU A 307 10.36 0.10 -14.18
N ALA A 308 9.29 -0.06 -13.40
CA ALA A 308 8.81 0.98 -12.49
C ALA A 308 9.87 1.34 -11.42
N ASN A 309 10.55 0.32 -10.86
CA ASN A 309 11.61 0.51 -9.87
C ASN A 309 12.89 1.15 -10.43
N HIS A 310 13.10 1.10 -11.76
CA HIS A 310 14.29 1.65 -12.43
C HIS A 310 13.98 2.87 -13.29
N LYS A 311 12.86 3.56 -13.04
CA LYS A 311 12.50 4.80 -13.75
C LYS A 311 13.64 5.80 -13.77
N ASP A 312 14.35 6.04 -12.68
CA ASP A 312 15.34 7.13 -12.63
C ASP A 312 16.75 6.74 -13.09
N THR A 313 16.88 5.57 -13.72
CA THR A 313 18.14 5.13 -14.33
C THR A 313 18.46 5.88 -15.63
N PRO A 314 19.74 6.07 -15.98
CA PRO A 314 20.14 6.77 -17.21
C PRO A 314 19.72 6.03 -18.49
N GLU A 315 19.54 4.71 -18.44
CA GLU A 315 19.07 3.87 -19.54
C GLU A 315 17.58 4.06 -19.84
N MET A 316 16.82 4.65 -18.91
CA MET A 316 15.39 4.91 -19.05
C MET A 316 15.12 6.06 -20.02
N SER A 317 14.96 5.74 -21.31
CA SER A 317 14.64 6.72 -22.34
C SER A 317 13.30 7.45 -22.07
N PRO A 318 13.11 8.70 -22.53
CA PRO A 318 11.84 9.41 -22.36
C PRO A 318 10.64 8.65 -22.93
N LYS A 319 10.84 7.92 -24.04
CA LYS A 319 9.80 7.06 -24.63
C LYS A 319 9.45 5.88 -23.72
N CYS A 320 10.45 5.16 -23.20
CA CYS A 320 10.20 4.06 -22.27
C CYS A 320 9.47 4.57 -21.01
N ARG A 321 9.97 5.66 -20.41
CA ARG A 321 9.33 6.28 -19.24
C ARG A 321 7.87 6.65 -19.50
N SER A 322 7.56 7.19 -20.68
CA SER A 322 6.18 7.50 -21.06
C SER A 322 5.28 6.26 -21.10
N TYR A 323 5.78 5.12 -21.62
CA TYR A 323 5.01 3.87 -21.66
C TYR A 323 4.82 3.26 -20.27
N VAL A 324 5.87 3.26 -19.44
CA VAL A 324 5.79 2.78 -18.05
C VAL A 324 4.78 3.61 -17.26
N ASN A 325 4.88 4.94 -17.31
CA ASN A 325 3.94 5.83 -16.64
C ASN A 325 2.50 5.65 -17.14
N HIS A 326 2.31 5.47 -18.46
CA HIS A 326 0.99 5.23 -19.03
C HIS A 326 0.35 3.96 -18.48
N PHE A 327 1.11 2.85 -18.46
CA PHE A 327 0.62 1.58 -17.93
C PHE A 327 0.32 1.65 -16.44
N GLU A 328 1.18 2.32 -15.67
CA GLU A 328 0.93 2.50 -14.24
C GLU A 328 -0.32 3.33 -13.97
N LEU A 329 -0.58 4.40 -14.72
CA LEU A 329 -1.81 5.19 -14.59
C LEU A 329 -3.07 4.35 -14.82
N ILE A 330 -3.06 3.48 -15.82
CA ILE A 330 -4.14 2.51 -16.05
C ILE A 330 -4.25 1.57 -14.84
N SER A 331 -3.11 1.06 -14.36
CA SER A 331 -3.06 0.13 -13.23
C SER A 331 -3.54 0.68 -11.89
N LEU A 332 -3.65 2.01 -11.73
CA LEU A 332 -4.15 2.65 -10.50
C LEU A 332 -5.68 2.60 -10.37
N ARG A 333 -6.39 2.28 -11.44
CA ARG A 333 -7.85 2.44 -11.54
C ARG A 333 -8.57 1.14 -11.26
N ASP A 334 -8.16 0.06 -11.92
CA ASP A 334 -8.70 -1.29 -11.72
C ASP A 334 -7.63 -2.22 -11.14
N TYR A 335 -7.95 -2.92 -10.06
CA TYR A 335 -6.98 -3.80 -9.42
C TYR A 335 -6.57 -4.99 -10.31
N HIS A 336 -7.42 -5.39 -11.27
CA HIS A 336 -7.15 -6.48 -12.22
C HIS A 336 -5.97 -6.16 -13.16
N PHE A 337 -5.64 -4.88 -13.33
CA PHE A 337 -4.51 -4.44 -14.16
C PHE A 337 -3.18 -4.53 -13.41
N SER A 338 -3.18 -5.07 -12.20
CA SER A 338 -1.97 -5.43 -11.44
C SER A 338 -2.01 -6.93 -11.15
N TYR A 339 -1.37 -7.74 -12.00
CA TYR A 339 -1.44 -9.19 -11.91
C TYR A 339 -1.00 -9.72 -10.54
N ARG A 340 0.19 -9.33 -10.07
CA ARG A 340 0.73 -9.70 -8.74
C ARG A 340 -0.23 -9.36 -7.59
N PHE A 341 -0.83 -8.17 -7.64
CA PHE A 341 -1.78 -7.73 -6.62
C PHE A 341 -3.07 -8.56 -6.68
N THR A 342 -3.60 -8.79 -7.88
CA THR A 342 -4.78 -9.62 -8.10
C THR A 342 -4.54 -11.04 -7.58
N GLU A 343 -3.47 -11.69 -8.04
CA GLU A 343 -3.11 -13.04 -7.63
C GLU A 343 -3.00 -13.18 -6.10
N ALA A 344 -2.28 -12.25 -5.46
CA ALA A 344 -2.02 -12.31 -4.02
C ALA A 344 -3.26 -11.99 -3.17
N CYS A 345 -4.11 -11.05 -3.61
CA CYS A 345 -5.23 -10.53 -2.82
C CYS A 345 -6.61 -11.03 -3.26
N GLN A 346 -6.74 -11.80 -4.35
CA GLN A 346 -8.04 -12.20 -4.91
C GLN A 346 -8.99 -12.79 -3.86
N LYS A 347 -8.47 -13.66 -3.01
CA LYS A 347 -9.27 -14.34 -1.98
C LYS A 347 -9.70 -13.38 -0.87
N ASP A 348 -8.79 -12.55 -0.37
CA ASP A 348 -9.10 -11.53 0.65
C ASP A 348 -10.10 -10.48 0.12
N ILE A 349 -9.99 -10.11 -1.16
CA ILE A 349 -10.93 -9.21 -1.82
C ILE A 349 -12.32 -9.83 -1.86
N GLN A 350 -12.44 -11.11 -2.24
CA GLN A 350 -13.72 -11.81 -2.28
C GLN A 350 -14.34 -11.97 -0.88
N ASP A 351 -13.52 -12.30 0.11
CA ASP A 351 -13.97 -12.56 1.48
C ASP A 351 -14.44 -11.27 2.18
N TYR A 352 -13.80 -10.13 1.90
CA TYR A 352 -14.02 -8.91 2.70
C TYR A 352 -14.40 -7.64 1.93
N CYS A 353 -14.02 -7.50 0.65
CA CYS A 353 -14.11 -6.24 -0.10
C CYS A 353 -14.95 -6.32 -1.38
N ALA A 354 -15.62 -7.45 -1.65
CA ALA A 354 -16.40 -7.69 -2.87
C ALA A 354 -17.40 -6.59 -3.27
N PRO A 355 -18.12 -5.90 -2.34
CA PRO A 355 -19.08 -4.85 -2.71
C PRO A 355 -18.47 -3.62 -3.38
N LEU A 356 -17.15 -3.42 -3.28
CA LEU A 356 -16.45 -2.24 -3.81
C LEU A 356 -16.16 -2.35 -5.32
N GLY A 357 -16.45 -3.50 -5.93
CA GLY A 357 -16.24 -3.71 -7.36
C GLY A 357 -14.76 -3.81 -7.72
N GLN A 358 -14.34 -3.02 -8.71
CA GLN A 358 -13.01 -3.11 -9.33
C GLN A 358 -12.06 -1.96 -8.98
N ASP A 359 -12.54 -0.93 -8.28
CA ASP A 359 -11.75 0.28 -7.98
C ASP A 359 -10.55 -0.04 -7.07
N LYS A 360 -9.33 0.07 -7.61
CA LYS A 360 -8.11 -0.34 -6.89
C LYS A 360 -7.91 0.46 -5.61
N GLY A 361 -8.14 1.78 -5.64
CA GLY A 361 -8.00 2.65 -4.46
C GLY A 361 -9.01 2.31 -3.35
N ALA A 362 -10.25 1.97 -3.68
CA ALA A 362 -11.25 1.49 -2.73
C ALA A 362 -10.86 0.13 -2.14
N ILE A 363 -10.36 -0.79 -2.97
CA ILE A 363 -9.90 -2.11 -2.54
C ILE A 363 -8.69 -1.99 -1.60
N ILE A 364 -7.67 -1.19 -1.95
CA ILE A 364 -6.51 -0.94 -1.10
C ILE A 364 -6.96 -0.41 0.27
N ARG A 365 -7.83 0.61 0.31
CA ARG A 365 -8.36 1.15 1.58
C ARG A 365 -9.12 0.10 2.40
N CYS A 366 -9.92 -0.73 1.76
CA CYS A 366 -10.66 -1.79 2.43
C CYS A 366 -9.72 -2.81 3.09
N LEU A 367 -8.75 -3.33 2.33
CA LEU A 367 -7.76 -4.28 2.82
C LEU A 367 -6.90 -3.67 3.94
N SER A 368 -6.47 -2.41 3.79
CA SER A 368 -5.72 -1.70 4.82
C SER A 368 -6.52 -1.51 6.11
N ASN A 369 -7.83 -1.23 6.01
CA ASN A 369 -8.70 -1.14 7.19
C ASN A 369 -8.82 -2.48 7.92
N ILE A 370 -8.92 -3.61 7.19
CA ILE A 370 -8.98 -4.94 7.80
C ILE A 370 -7.69 -5.25 8.56
N MET A 371 -6.53 -4.92 7.98
CA MET A 371 -5.25 -5.04 8.70
C MET A 371 -5.24 -4.21 9.98
N PHE A 372 -5.78 -2.99 9.93
CA PHE A 372 -5.92 -2.11 11.09
C PHE A 372 -6.82 -2.70 12.17
N GLU A 373 -8.03 -3.14 11.82
CA GLU A 373 -8.99 -3.71 12.76
C GLU A 373 -8.47 -5.02 13.38
N HIS A 374 -7.78 -5.86 12.60
CA HIS A 374 -7.12 -7.06 13.11
C HIS A 374 -6.13 -6.73 14.24
N ARG A 375 -5.21 -5.80 13.98
CA ARG A 375 -4.11 -5.48 14.90
C ARG A 375 -4.56 -4.65 16.11
N VAL A 376 -5.42 -3.66 15.90
CA VAL A 376 -5.81 -2.71 16.96
C VAL A 376 -7.08 -3.16 17.69
N LEU A 377 -8.10 -3.61 16.96
CA LEU A 377 -9.35 -4.08 17.54
C LEU A 377 -9.33 -5.57 17.89
N GLY A 378 -8.24 -6.29 17.56
CA GLY A 378 -8.08 -7.71 17.84
C GLY A 378 -9.15 -8.55 17.16
N GLU A 379 -9.62 -8.12 15.99
CA GLU A 379 -10.60 -8.89 15.22
C GLU A 379 -9.98 -10.20 14.73
N ALA A 380 -10.78 -11.25 14.63
CA ALA A 380 -10.31 -12.55 14.15
C ALA A 380 -9.96 -12.55 12.65
N LYS A 381 -10.47 -11.58 11.89
CA LYS A 381 -10.21 -11.44 10.45
C LYS A 381 -8.79 -10.91 10.26
N ASP A 382 -8.03 -11.54 9.38
CA ASP A 382 -6.70 -11.09 8.98
C ASP A 382 -6.52 -11.38 7.49
N LEU A 383 -5.59 -10.66 6.84
CA LEU A 383 -5.25 -10.86 5.44
C LEU A 383 -4.23 -11.99 5.27
N HIS A 384 -4.23 -12.64 4.10
CA HIS A 384 -3.19 -13.61 3.77
C HIS A 384 -1.83 -12.92 3.65
N LYS A 385 -0.76 -13.64 4.02
CA LYS A 385 0.61 -13.10 4.07
C LYS A 385 1.07 -12.49 2.74
N ASP A 386 0.72 -13.11 1.62
CA ASP A 386 1.12 -12.61 0.31
C ASP A 386 0.31 -11.39 -0.11
N CYS A 387 -0.98 -11.33 0.25
CA CYS A 387 -1.78 -10.12 0.08
C CYS A 387 -1.21 -8.94 0.89
N LYS A 388 -0.80 -9.15 2.15
CA LYS A 388 -0.16 -8.07 2.95
C LYS A 388 1.06 -7.46 2.25
N LYS A 389 1.93 -8.30 1.67
CA LYS A 389 3.11 -7.84 0.93
C LYS A 389 2.74 -7.04 -0.31
N GLN A 390 1.81 -7.56 -1.12
CA GLN A 390 1.40 -6.89 -2.35
C GLN A 390 0.54 -5.65 -2.10
N LEU A 391 -0.22 -5.63 -1.01
CA LEU A 391 -0.95 -4.45 -0.54
C LEU A 391 0.01 -3.30 -0.25
N ARG A 392 1.15 -3.58 0.39
CA ARG A 392 2.20 -2.59 0.60
C ARG A 392 2.73 -2.03 -0.72
N VAL A 393 3.08 -2.89 -1.66
CA VAL A 393 3.59 -2.46 -2.98
C VAL A 393 2.57 -1.58 -3.69
N ALA A 394 1.30 -2.03 -3.75
CA ALA A 394 0.23 -1.30 -4.41
C ALA A 394 -0.08 0.05 -3.73
N TYR A 395 0.00 0.10 -2.40
CA TYR A 395 -0.18 1.32 -1.62
C TYR A 395 0.91 2.35 -1.93
N LEU A 396 2.18 1.95 -1.85
CA LEU A 396 3.33 2.83 -2.11
C LEU A 396 3.36 3.32 -3.57
N GLN A 397 2.97 2.47 -4.52
CA GLN A 397 2.82 2.88 -5.91
C GLN A 397 1.78 3.99 -6.06
N GLN A 398 0.63 3.86 -5.39
CA GLN A 398 -0.41 4.90 -5.43
C GLN A 398 0.11 6.24 -4.90
N GLU A 399 0.88 6.26 -3.82
CA GLU A 399 1.45 7.49 -3.25
C GLU A 399 2.49 8.16 -4.14
N GLN A 400 3.31 7.39 -4.85
CA GLN A 400 4.32 7.96 -5.75
C GLN A 400 3.71 8.76 -6.91
N PHE A 401 2.49 8.44 -7.32
CA PHE A 401 1.76 9.23 -8.32
C PHE A 401 1.16 10.51 -7.74
N ASP A 402 0.89 10.52 -6.43
CA ASP A 402 0.42 11.69 -5.71
C ASP A 402 1.57 12.67 -5.37
N ASP A 403 2.83 12.23 -5.37
CA ASP A 403 3.96 13.04 -4.88
C ASP A 403 4.87 13.68 -5.96
N GLN A 404 5.02 15.00 -5.82
CA GLN A 404 6.08 15.92 -6.27
C GLN A 404 6.15 16.53 -7.68
N SER A 405 5.69 15.93 -8.78
CA SER A 405 5.71 16.64 -10.08
C SER A 405 4.38 17.30 -10.46
N HIS A 406 3.26 16.85 -9.89
CA HIS A 406 1.95 17.44 -10.17
C HIS A 406 1.46 18.42 -9.09
N MET A 407 1.94 18.30 -7.85
CA MET A 407 1.49 19.16 -6.74
C MET A 407 2.28 20.47 -6.62
N LYS A 408 3.55 20.52 -7.03
CA LYS A 408 4.34 21.77 -7.04
C LYS A 408 3.87 22.78 -8.09
N ASP A 409 3.23 22.30 -9.16
CA ASP A 409 2.63 23.15 -10.21
C ASP A 409 1.16 23.51 -9.91
N ALA A 410 0.54 22.87 -8.91
CA ALA A 410 -0.89 23.05 -8.60
C ALA A 410 -1.15 24.16 -7.57
N ASP A 411 -0.40 24.23 -6.46
CA ASP A 411 -0.51 25.35 -5.51
C ASP A 411 0.59 25.34 -4.42
N PRO A 412 1.43 26.38 -4.28
CA PRO A 412 2.32 26.55 -3.13
C PRO A 412 1.60 26.89 -1.81
N GLU A 413 0.29 27.15 -1.83
CA GLU A 413 -0.53 27.55 -0.67
C GLU A 413 -1.55 26.48 -0.22
N VAL A 414 -1.29 25.18 -0.44
CA VAL A 414 -2.20 24.14 0.12
C VAL A 414 -2.15 24.17 1.65
N ASP A 415 -3.16 24.82 2.22
CA ASP A 415 -3.44 24.83 3.65
C ASP A 415 -4.14 23.52 4.04
N PHE A 416 -3.37 22.58 4.59
CA PHE A 416 -3.86 21.30 5.10
C PHE A 416 -4.96 21.46 6.18
N ASP A 417 -5.01 22.61 6.86
CA ASP A 417 -6.05 22.91 7.85
C ASP A 417 -7.41 23.19 7.20
N ASN A 418 -7.43 23.53 5.91
CA ASN A 418 -8.62 23.90 5.12
C ASN A 418 -9.06 22.84 4.09
N LEU A 419 -8.62 21.59 4.24
CA LEU A 419 -9.16 20.47 3.46
C LEU A 419 -10.64 20.19 3.78
N ASP A 420 -11.39 19.74 2.77
CA ASP A 420 -12.77 19.29 2.97
C ASP A 420 -12.82 18.02 3.85
N ALA A 421 -14.01 17.71 4.38
CA ALA A 421 -14.16 16.58 5.31
C ALA A 421 -13.80 15.22 4.68
N SER A 422 -13.96 15.09 3.36
CA SER A 422 -13.67 13.85 2.62
C SER A 422 -12.16 13.65 2.48
N CYS A 423 -11.43 14.71 2.12
CA CYS A 423 -9.98 14.73 1.98
C CYS A 423 -9.29 14.55 3.33
N LYS A 424 -9.78 15.22 4.40
CA LYS A 424 -9.28 14.99 5.77
C LYS A 424 -9.44 13.53 6.20
N ALA A 425 -10.57 12.89 5.86
CA ALA A 425 -10.77 11.48 6.16
C ALA A 425 -9.80 10.57 5.38
N MET A 426 -9.44 10.93 4.14
CA MET A 426 -8.46 10.19 3.34
C MET A 426 -7.03 10.32 3.88
N VAL A 427 -6.59 11.55 4.19
CA VAL A 427 -5.27 11.80 4.80
C VAL A 427 -5.15 11.03 6.11
N PHE A 428 -6.17 11.12 6.97
CA PHE A 428 -6.17 10.43 8.26
C PHE A 428 -6.21 8.89 8.12
N ALA A 429 -6.87 8.37 7.08
CA ALA A 429 -6.86 6.93 6.80
C ALA A 429 -5.46 6.46 6.38
N ARG A 430 -4.70 7.27 5.62
CA ARG A 430 -3.29 7.01 5.32
C ARG A 430 -2.44 6.99 6.60
N GLU A 431 -2.51 8.03 7.41
CA GLU A 431 -1.68 8.16 8.63
C GLU A 431 -1.89 6.96 9.57
N LYS A 432 -3.11 6.43 9.65
CA LYS A 432 -3.40 5.20 10.41
C LYS A 432 -2.63 3.98 9.91
N ILE A 433 -2.50 3.83 8.59
CA ILE A 433 -1.81 2.69 7.97
C ILE A 433 -0.31 2.79 8.26
N GLU A 434 0.27 3.95 8.02
CA GLU A 434 1.68 4.26 8.30
C GLU A 434 2.06 4.09 9.78
N ALA A 435 1.17 4.56 10.68
CA ALA A 435 1.37 4.43 12.12
C ALA A 435 1.34 2.96 12.57
N MET A 436 0.44 2.15 12.00
CA MET A 436 0.30 0.73 12.30
C MET A 436 1.48 -0.10 11.80
N ASP A 437 1.87 0.13 10.55
CA ASP A 437 2.95 -0.58 9.89
C ASP A 437 3.88 0.44 9.26
N ASN A 438 5.00 0.69 9.95
CA ASN A 438 5.97 1.71 9.53
C ASN A 438 6.63 1.38 8.19
N THR A 439 6.41 0.20 7.63
CA THR A 439 6.90 -0.15 6.29
C THR A 439 6.11 0.53 5.17
N PHE A 440 4.91 1.04 5.47
CA PHE A 440 4.09 1.85 4.56
C PHE A 440 4.47 3.35 4.60
N ASP A 441 5.19 3.82 5.62
CA ASP A 441 5.66 5.21 5.72
C ASP A 441 6.93 5.40 4.86
N ASP A 442 6.74 5.71 3.58
CA ASP A 442 7.85 5.85 2.62
C ASP A 442 8.84 6.95 3.03
N GLU A 443 8.35 8.06 3.59
CA GLU A 443 9.20 9.16 4.06
C GLU A 443 10.11 8.71 5.20
N LEU A 444 9.56 7.99 6.18
CA LEU A 444 10.34 7.39 7.28
C LEU A 444 11.33 6.36 6.75
N GLN A 445 10.89 5.42 5.90
CA GLN A 445 11.75 4.36 5.37
C GLN A 445 12.93 4.94 4.58
N LYS A 446 12.69 5.92 3.70
CA LYS A 446 13.73 6.58 2.91
C LYS A 446 14.64 7.44 3.77
N SER A 447 14.09 8.32 4.60
CA SER A 447 14.86 9.28 5.41
C SER A 447 15.67 8.61 6.51
N CYS A 448 15.20 7.47 7.04
CA CYS A 448 15.83 6.76 8.14
C CYS A 448 16.61 5.50 7.73
N LYS A 449 16.68 5.13 6.44
CA LYS A 449 17.30 3.87 5.97
C LYS A 449 18.63 3.52 6.65
N TYR A 450 19.55 4.49 6.75
CA TYR A 450 20.85 4.30 7.40
C TYR A 450 20.72 4.09 8.91
N ASP A 451 19.94 4.93 9.59
CA ASP A 451 19.77 4.88 11.05
C ASP A 451 19.02 3.62 11.50
N ILE A 452 18.05 3.15 10.70
CA ILE A 452 17.36 1.86 10.91
C ILE A 452 18.38 0.73 10.93
N GLY A 453 19.25 0.65 9.91
CA GLY A 453 20.29 -0.38 9.84
C GLY A 453 21.32 -0.28 10.98
N LYS A 454 21.60 0.93 11.45
CA LYS A 454 22.60 1.18 12.50
C LYS A 454 22.10 0.90 13.91
N PHE A 455 20.89 1.36 14.25
CA PHE A 455 20.36 1.34 15.61
C PHE A 455 19.26 0.30 15.82
N CYS A 456 18.54 -0.09 14.77
CA CYS A 456 17.30 -0.88 14.85
C CYS A 456 17.32 -2.15 13.98
N SER A 457 18.50 -2.69 13.66
CA SER A 457 18.64 -3.87 12.78
C SER A 457 17.99 -5.16 13.29
N GLY A 458 17.70 -5.24 14.59
CA GLY A 458 17.00 -6.38 15.22
C GLY A 458 15.49 -6.21 15.36
N GLN A 459 14.91 -5.11 14.87
CA GLN A 459 13.47 -4.84 14.97
C GLN A 459 12.73 -5.22 13.69
N GLU A 460 11.47 -5.62 13.84
CA GLU A 460 10.58 -5.85 12.71
C GLU A 460 10.30 -4.53 12.00
N GLY A 461 10.32 -4.53 10.66
CA GLY A 461 10.13 -3.34 9.82
C GLY A 461 8.89 -2.51 10.19
N GLU A 462 7.83 -3.20 10.62
CA GLU A 462 6.52 -2.62 10.97
C GLU A 462 6.55 -1.77 12.25
N LYS A 463 7.57 -1.93 13.11
CA LYS A 463 7.68 -1.29 14.43
C LYS A 463 8.96 -0.48 14.61
N VAL A 464 9.65 -0.17 13.52
CA VAL A 464 10.95 0.49 13.58
C VAL A 464 10.86 1.88 14.24
N LEU A 465 9.72 2.57 14.11
CA LEU A 465 9.53 3.88 14.75
C LEU A 465 9.60 3.78 16.28
N ASP A 466 9.16 2.68 16.90
CA ASP A 466 9.28 2.51 18.37
C ASP A 466 10.72 2.38 18.85
N CYS A 467 11.62 1.91 17.99
CA CYS A 467 13.05 1.91 18.25
C CYS A 467 13.66 3.30 18.01
N LEU A 468 13.32 3.95 16.89
CA LEU A 468 13.85 5.26 16.55
C LEU A 468 13.38 6.36 17.51
N SER A 469 12.16 6.25 18.05
CA SER A 469 11.58 7.20 19.02
C SER A 469 12.21 7.11 20.41
N ASN A 470 13.04 6.09 20.68
CA ASN A 470 13.73 5.95 21.95
C ASN A 470 14.56 7.20 22.25
N SER A 471 14.38 7.78 23.44
CA SER A 471 15.03 9.04 23.83
C SER A 471 16.57 9.01 23.77
N LYS A 472 17.19 7.84 23.87
CA LYS A 472 18.65 7.66 23.69
C LYS A 472 19.08 7.59 22.23
N ILE A 473 18.20 7.13 21.34
CA ILE A 473 18.47 6.91 19.91
C ILE A 473 18.11 8.17 19.12
N VAL A 474 16.95 8.78 19.37
CA VAL A 474 16.40 9.92 18.61
C VAL A 474 17.37 11.09 18.46
N ARG A 475 18.21 11.34 19.48
CA ARG A 475 19.24 12.40 19.49
C ARG A 475 20.46 12.10 18.62
N LEU A 476 20.67 10.84 18.28
CA LEU A 476 21.81 10.33 17.52
C LEU A 476 21.48 10.10 16.03
N LEU A 477 20.22 10.30 15.66
CA LEU A 477 19.73 10.14 14.29
C LEU A 477 20.31 11.22 13.37
N GLN A 478 20.37 10.92 12.08
CA GLN A 478 20.65 11.93 11.06
C GLN A 478 19.54 12.97 11.04
N LYS A 479 19.87 14.23 10.76
CA LYS A 479 18.89 15.34 10.80
C LYS A 479 17.60 15.08 10.01
N GLY A 480 17.71 14.42 8.84
CA GLY A 480 16.55 14.04 8.03
C GLY A 480 15.65 13.03 8.75
N CYS A 481 16.23 11.92 9.23
CA CYS A 481 15.52 10.92 10.00
C CYS A 481 14.94 11.48 11.30
N GLN A 482 15.74 12.28 12.03
CA GLN A 482 15.33 12.90 13.29
C GLN A 482 14.07 13.75 13.12
N ARG A 483 14.01 14.58 12.05
CA ARG A 483 12.82 15.40 11.75
C ARG A 483 11.59 14.52 11.57
N VAL A 484 11.68 13.50 10.70
CA VAL A 484 10.54 12.60 10.42
C VAL A 484 10.09 11.86 11.68
N VAL A 485 11.03 11.32 12.46
CA VAL A 485 10.70 10.63 13.72
C VAL A 485 10.01 11.57 14.70
N GLN A 486 10.50 12.80 14.86
CA GLN A 486 9.87 13.80 15.74
C GLN A 486 8.46 14.19 15.27
N GLU A 487 8.27 14.31 13.96
CA GLU A 487 6.98 14.59 13.33
C GLU A 487 5.97 13.47 13.61
N ARG A 488 6.34 12.20 13.38
CA ARG A 488 5.50 11.04 13.72
C ARG A 488 5.22 10.91 15.22
N MET A 489 6.18 11.27 16.08
CA MET A 489 5.96 11.31 17.53
C MET A 489 4.90 12.36 17.92
N LEU A 490 4.90 13.53 17.27
CA LEU A 490 3.89 14.57 17.50
C LEU A 490 2.50 14.15 16.99
N GLU A 491 2.42 13.50 15.83
CA GLU A 491 1.18 12.96 15.28
C GLU A 491 0.50 11.96 16.23
N ARG A 492 1.27 10.98 16.77
CA ARG A 492 0.81 10.00 17.77
C ARG A 492 0.17 10.64 19.00
N VAL A 493 0.68 11.80 19.38
CA VAL A 493 0.29 12.53 20.58
C VAL A 493 -0.90 13.46 20.34
N LYS A 494 -1.06 13.95 19.10
CA LYS A 494 -2.24 14.72 18.67
C LYS A 494 -3.49 13.85 18.62
N ASP A 495 -3.35 12.59 18.20
CA ASP A 495 -4.47 11.65 18.05
C ASP A 495 -4.09 10.22 18.47
N ASP A 496 -4.73 9.70 19.52
CA ASP A 496 -4.47 8.35 20.04
C ASP A 496 -4.71 7.25 19.00
N ARG A 497 -5.51 7.50 17.94
CA ARG A 497 -5.75 6.56 16.84
C ARG A 497 -4.51 6.35 15.96
N LEU A 498 -3.57 7.29 16.00
CA LEU A 498 -2.25 7.17 15.37
C LEU A 498 -1.22 6.55 16.31
N ASN A 499 -1.62 6.12 17.52
CA ASN A 499 -0.77 5.41 18.48
C ASN A 499 -1.25 3.96 18.69
N PRO A 500 -0.99 3.05 17.71
CA PRO A 500 -1.44 1.67 17.79
C PRO A 500 -0.82 0.90 18.96
N GLY A 501 0.40 1.25 19.40
CA GLY A 501 1.06 0.65 20.57
C GLY A 501 0.26 0.88 21.85
N LEU A 502 -0.20 2.13 22.07
CA LEU A 502 -1.10 2.48 23.16
C LEU A 502 -2.42 1.70 23.09
N LEU A 503 -3.06 1.70 21.92
CA LEU A 503 -4.39 1.10 21.76
C LEU A 503 -4.36 -0.42 21.93
N ASP A 504 -3.30 -1.09 21.48
CA ASP A 504 -3.12 -2.53 21.66
C ASP A 504 -2.79 -2.88 23.11
N ALA A 505 -1.76 -2.24 23.69
CA ALA A 505 -1.28 -2.55 25.04
C ALA A 505 -2.29 -2.23 26.14
N CYS A 506 -3.07 -1.15 25.99
CA CYS A 506 -4.01 -0.65 26.99
C CYS A 506 -5.49 -0.89 26.66
N LYS A 507 -5.80 -1.76 25.68
CA LYS A 507 -7.15 -1.99 25.18
C LYS A 507 -8.19 -2.30 26.27
N VAL A 508 -7.82 -3.16 27.22
CA VAL A 508 -8.73 -3.62 28.28
C VAL A 508 -9.00 -2.50 29.27
N GLU A 509 -7.94 -1.83 29.71
CA GLU A 509 -7.96 -0.74 30.67
C GLU A 509 -8.68 0.49 30.11
N ALA A 510 -8.48 0.81 28.83
CA ALA A 510 -9.18 1.90 28.17
C ALA A 510 -10.70 1.67 28.19
N LYS A 511 -11.16 0.44 27.91
CA LYS A 511 -12.59 0.08 27.98
C LYS A 511 -13.14 0.14 29.40
N GLN A 512 -12.37 -0.30 30.39
CA GLN A 512 -12.84 -0.40 31.78
C GLN A 512 -12.79 0.94 32.52
N HIS A 513 -11.78 1.76 32.26
CA HIS A 513 -11.46 2.93 33.07
C HIS A 513 -11.58 4.27 32.32
N CYS A 514 -11.57 4.24 30.99
CA CYS A 514 -11.67 5.42 30.12
C CYS A 514 -12.76 5.28 29.04
N PRO A 515 -13.97 4.75 29.34
CA PRO A 515 -14.99 4.48 28.32
C PRO A 515 -15.46 5.73 27.58
N LYS A 516 -15.56 6.87 28.29
CA LYS A 516 -15.96 8.16 27.68
C LYS A 516 -14.93 8.66 26.67
N ASP A 517 -13.64 8.54 27.00
CA ASP A 517 -12.55 8.95 26.11
C ASP A 517 -12.49 8.04 24.87
N LEU A 518 -12.73 6.74 25.07
CA LEU A 518 -12.83 5.77 23.98
C LEU A 518 -14.03 6.03 23.06
N GLU A 519 -15.19 6.41 23.62
CA GLU A 519 -16.37 6.81 22.85
C GLU A 519 -16.12 8.10 22.06
N ASN A 520 -15.45 9.09 22.66
CA ASN A 520 -15.12 10.36 22.00
C ASN A 520 -14.17 10.14 20.82
N MET A 521 -13.16 9.27 20.97
CA MET A 521 -12.24 8.89 19.91
C MET A 521 -12.94 8.25 18.70
N ASN A 522 -14.03 7.49 18.94
CA ASN A 522 -14.78 6.79 17.91
C ASN A 522 -15.87 7.65 17.23
N ARG A 523 -16.13 8.87 17.70
CA ARG A 523 -17.15 9.75 17.12
C ARG A 523 -16.63 10.44 15.85
N ALA A 524 -17.36 10.29 14.74
CA ALA A 524 -17.03 10.94 13.48
C ALA A 524 -17.02 12.48 13.63
N GLY A 525 -15.96 13.15 13.17
CA GLY A 525 -15.83 14.61 13.19
C GLY A 525 -15.17 15.22 14.43
N PHE A 526 -14.56 14.41 15.32
CA PHE A 526 -13.73 14.95 16.42
C PHE A 526 -12.46 15.59 15.83
N SER A 527 -12.50 16.91 15.61
CA SER A 527 -11.36 17.70 15.13
C SER A 527 -10.51 18.24 16.29
N GLU A 528 -9.26 18.61 15.99
CA GLU A 528 -8.19 19.16 16.86
C GLU A 528 -8.62 20.16 17.96
N LYS A 529 -9.80 20.77 17.87
CA LYS A 529 -10.28 21.77 18.83
C LYS A 529 -10.71 21.22 20.18
N GLN A 530 -10.75 19.90 20.39
CA GLN A 530 -11.08 19.26 21.69
C GLN A 530 -9.92 18.42 22.25
N SER A 531 -8.68 18.94 22.20
CA SER A 531 -7.45 18.31 22.72
C SER A 531 -7.34 18.16 24.25
N ALA A 532 -8.44 18.23 25.00
CA ALA A 532 -8.38 18.16 26.47
C ALA A 532 -8.61 16.76 27.07
N SER A 533 -9.28 15.85 26.35
CA SER A 533 -9.65 14.51 26.84
C SER A 533 -9.27 13.46 25.80
N SER A 534 -8.18 12.73 26.08
CA SER A 534 -7.71 11.61 25.25
C SER A 534 -7.60 10.34 26.10
N VAL A 535 -7.64 9.18 25.47
CA VAL A 535 -7.42 7.88 26.12
C VAL A 535 -6.04 7.86 26.78
N ALA A 536 -5.01 8.39 26.12
CA ALA A 536 -3.68 8.54 26.72
C ALA A 536 -3.71 9.39 28.00
N SER A 537 -4.37 10.54 27.98
CA SER A 537 -4.49 11.45 29.13
C SER A 537 -5.26 10.81 30.30
N CYS A 538 -6.36 10.12 30.01
CA CYS A 538 -7.12 9.38 31.02
C CYS A 538 -6.25 8.28 31.64
N LEU A 539 -5.58 7.45 30.84
CA LEU A 539 -4.74 6.36 31.32
C LEU A 539 -3.52 6.87 32.10
N ARG A 540 -2.90 7.99 31.71
CA ARG A 540 -1.86 8.66 32.51
C ARG A 540 -2.37 9.09 33.88
N THR A 541 -3.60 9.60 33.95
CA THR A 541 -4.24 9.92 35.23
C THR A 541 -4.49 8.67 36.07
N LYS A 542 -4.85 7.54 35.45
CA LYS A 542 -4.99 6.25 36.16
C LYS A 542 -3.64 5.69 36.62
N TYR A 543 -2.59 5.90 35.83
CA TYR A 543 -1.23 5.50 36.14
C TYR A 543 -0.68 6.22 37.38
N SER A 544 -1.02 7.51 37.57
CA SER A 544 -0.60 8.30 38.74
C SER A 544 -1.47 8.11 40.00
N GLN A 545 -2.56 7.36 39.92
CA GLN A 545 -3.43 7.09 41.08
C GLN A 545 -2.87 5.94 41.95
N PHE A 546 -2.46 6.29 43.18
CA PHE A 546 -1.92 5.35 44.16
C PHE A 546 -2.99 4.58 44.95
N SER A 547 -4.23 5.07 44.99
CA SER A 547 -5.34 4.49 45.77
C SER A 547 -6.44 3.91 44.87
N GLY A 548 -6.70 2.61 44.97
CA GLY A 548 -7.84 1.95 44.35
C GLY A 548 -7.48 0.69 43.57
N SER A 549 -8.47 -0.20 43.43
CA SER A 549 -8.47 -1.49 42.72
C SER A 549 -8.08 -1.48 41.22
N ILE A 550 -7.53 -0.37 40.72
CA ILE A 550 -7.18 -0.15 39.31
C ILE A 550 -5.72 -0.54 39.11
N SER A 551 -5.48 -1.76 38.62
CA SER A 551 -4.15 -2.20 38.21
C SER A 551 -4.11 -2.28 36.70
N LEU A 552 -3.41 -1.34 36.06
CA LEU A 552 -3.03 -1.47 34.66
C LEU A 552 -2.19 -2.75 34.47
N ASN A 553 -2.41 -3.49 33.39
CA ASN A 553 -1.58 -4.64 33.05
C ASN A 553 -0.12 -4.20 32.78
N PRO A 554 0.86 -5.13 32.84
CA PRO A 554 2.27 -4.79 32.65
C PRO A 554 2.58 -4.11 31.31
N MET A 555 1.98 -4.57 30.20
CA MET A 555 2.19 -3.98 28.87
C MET A 555 1.66 -2.55 28.81
N CYS A 556 0.45 -2.31 29.33
CA CYS A 556 -0.12 -0.97 29.38
C CYS A 556 0.70 -0.03 30.28
N LYS A 557 1.21 -0.53 31.41
CA LYS A 557 2.09 0.26 32.29
C LYS A 557 3.37 0.67 31.58
N GLU A 558 3.99 -0.25 30.85
CA GLU A 558 5.20 0.02 30.07
C GLU A 558 4.93 1.08 29.00
N GLU A 559 3.85 0.95 28.24
CA GLU A 559 3.51 1.91 27.17
C GLU A 559 3.16 3.29 27.72
N ILE A 560 2.41 3.39 28.82
CA ILE A 560 2.14 4.67 29.49
C ILE A 560 3.44 5.28 30.04
N SER A 561 4.35 4.46 30.59
CA SER A 561 5.65 4.93 31.06
C SER A 561 6.50 5.47 29.90
N LYS A 562 6.46 4.83 28.74
CA LYS A 562 7.11 5.29 27.50
C LYS A 562 6.56 6.64 27.05
N ILE A 563 5.24 6.80 26.97
CA ILE A 563 4.59 8.09 26.61
C ILE A 563 5.00 9.21 27.58
N ILE A 564 5.01 8.92 28.88
CA ILE A 564 5.42 9.86 29.94
C ILE A 564 6.90 10.25 29.77
N LEU A 565 7.77 9.29 29.42
CA LEU A 565 9.19 9.48 29.17
C LEU A 565 9.49 10.30 27.92
N GLU A 566 8.76 10.07 26.83
CA GLU A 566 8.86 10.85 25.60
C GLU A 566 8.60 12.34 25.88
N GLY A 567 7.61 12.65 26.72
CA GLY A 567 7.33 14.02 27.19
C GLY A 567 8.41 14.65 28.09
N GLU A 568 9.31 13.87 28.70
CA GLU A 568 10.49 14.43 29.41
C GLU A 568 11.58 14.87 28.44
N PHE A 569 11.65 14.20 27.28
CA PHE A 569 12.61 14.53 26.24
C PHE A 569 12.19 15.77 25.45
N ASP A 570 10.93 15.80 25.00
CA ASP A 570 10.33 16.91 24.29
C ASP A 570 8.97 17.25 24.91
N ILE A 571 8.87 18.47 25.45
CA ILE A 571 7.65 18.94 26.10
C ILE A 571 6.46 19.03 25.13
N GLN A 572 6.69 19.15 23.82
CA GLN A 572 5.61 19.17 22.83
C GLN A 572 4.88 17.82 22.74
N LEU A 573 5.52 16.73 23.19
CA LEU A 573 4.92 15.41 23.32
C LEU A 573 4.02 15.27 24.57
N ASP A 574 3.89 16.33 25.38
CA ASP A 574 2.84 16.49 26.37
C ASP A 574 1.99 17.74 26.03
N PRO A 575 0.97 17.62 25.15
CA PRO A 575 0.24 18.77 24.63
C PRO A 575 -0.51 19.54 25.69
N LEU A 576 -1.00 18.85 26.73
CA LEU A 576 -1.70 19.47 27.85
C LEU A 576 -0.74 20.38 28.63
N LEU A 577 0.46 19.89 28.90
CA LEU A 577 1.49 20.66 29.59
C LEU A 577 2.03 21.79 28.71
N TYR A 578 2.38 21.49 27.45
CA TYR A 578 2.90 22.48 26.51
C TYR A 578 1.93 23.64 26.32
N LYS A 579 0.66 23.35 26.02
CA LYS A 579 -0.37 24.37 25.81
C LYS A 579 -0.64 25.20 27.06
N ALA A 580 -0.61 24.58 28.25
CA ALA A 580 -0.79 25.30 29.50
C ALA A 580 0.40 26.21 29.82
N CYS A 581 1.63 25.76 29.54
CA CYS A 581 2.86 26.46 29.90
C CYS A 581 3.51 27.27 28.77
N GLU A 582 2.94 27.28 27.57
CA GLU A 582 3.51 27.89 26.34
C GLU A 582 4.04 29.32 26.58
N LYS A 583 3.24 30.16 27.23
CA LYS A 583 3.61 31.56 27.54
C LYS A 583 4.82 31.67 28.45
N ILE A 584 4.97 30.75 29.41
CA ILE A 584 6.07 30.74 30.38
C ILE A 584 7.33 30.20 29.72
N ILE A 585 7.20 29.12 28.93
CA ILE A 585 8.30 28.53 28.16
C ILE A 585 8.98 29.60 27.29
N ASN A 586 8.18 30.35 26.52
CA ASN A 586 8.68 31.38 25.61
C ASN A 586 9.32 32.57 26.32
N ARG A 587 8.96 32.84 27.58
CA ARG A 587 9.49 33.98 28.35
C ARG A 587 10.72 33.63 29.18
N HIS A 588 10.72 32.45 29.81
CA HIS A 588 11.65 32.10 30.89
C HIS A 588 12.62 30.99 30.50
N CYS A 589 12.14 29.97 29.79
CA CYS A 589 12.95 28.79 29.46
C CYS A 589 13.65 28.86 28.09
N ALA A 590 13.22 29.75 27.18
CA ALA A 590 13.79 29.89 25.83
C ALA A 590 15.31 30.21 25.82
N ASN A 591 15.81 31.02 26.76
CA ASN A 591 17.21 31.42 26.83
C ASN A 591 18.12 30.45 27.63
N ALA A 592 17.52 29.63 28.51
CA ALA A 592 18.25 28.66 29.33
C ALA A 592 18.80 27.48 28.50
N ILE A 593 18.14 27.16 27.39
CA ILE A 593 18.48 26.05 26.49
C ILE A 593 19.69 26.40 25.59
N LEU A 594 19.81 27.67 25.17
CA LEU A 594 20.88 28.15 24.31
C LEU A 594 22.23 28.32 25.03
N SER A 595 22.22 28.48 26.35
CA SER A 595 23.41 28.87 27.13
C SER A 595 24.18 27.72 27.78
N LYS A 596 23.65 26.49 27.78
CA LYS A 596 24.21 25.35 28.56
C LYS A 596 24.71 24.14 27.78
N GLY A 597 24.95 24.28 26.46
CA GLY A 597 25.87 23.39 25.73
C GLY A 597 25.73 21.88 26.00
N GLY A 598 24.51 21.33 25.89
CA GLY A 598 24.32 19.89 25.70
C GLY A 598 24.32 18.98 26.93
N ASN A 599 24.27 19.49 28.17
CA ASN A 599 23.88 18.67 29.32
C ASN A 599 22.34 18.67 29.48
N PHE A 600 21.78 17.64 30.13
CA PHE A 600 20.36 17.23 30.29
C PHE A 600 19.31 18.28 30.76
N ASP A 601 19.52 19.58 30.61
CA ASP A 601 18.56 20.61 31.01
C ASP A 601 17.45 20.74 29.93
N THR A 602 16.41 19.91 30.02
CA THR A 602 15.22 20.01 29.17
C THR A 602 14.36 21.22 29.54
N VAL A 603 13.45 21.65 28.64
CA VAL A 603 12.43 22.68 28.96
C VAL A 603 11.68 22.31 30.24
N LEU A 604 11.40 21.02 30.44
CA LEU A 604 10.68 20.53 31.60
C LEU A 604 11.48 20.68 32.90
N GLU A 605 12.80 20.45 32.89
CA GLU A 605 13.64 20.71 34.07
C GLU A 605 13.71 22.21 34.42
N CYS A 606 13.72 23.09 33.40
CA CYS A 606 13.56 24.54 33.62
C CYS A 606 12.22 24.86 34.29
N LEU A 607 11.12 24.33 33.75
CA LEU A 607 9.79 24.54 34.34
C LEU A 607 9.67 23.97 35.76
N LYS A 608 10.28 22.81 36.05
CA LYS A 608 10.33 22.25 37.40
C LYS A 608 11.10 23.18 38.37
N ALA A 609 12.20 23.80 37.92
CA ALA A 609 12.93 24.78 38.73
C ALA A 609 12.13 26.07 38.99
N ASP A 610 11.41 26.57 37.98
CA ASP A 610 10.52 27.73 38.12
C ASP A 610 9.33 27.41 39.02
N PHE A 611 8.76 26.20 38.90
CA PHE A 611 7.72 25.70 39.78
C PHE A 611 8.21 25.68 41.23
N TYR A 612 9.39 25.08 41.47
CA TYR A 612 10.02 25.02 42.80
C TYR A 612 10.25 26.39 43.45
N THR A 613 10.54 27.41 42.64
CA THR A 613 10.76 28.78 43.12
C THR A 613 9.49 29.64 43.11
N SER A 614 8.32 29.02 42.90
CA SER A 614 7.00 29.67 42.82
C SER A 614 6.94 30.79 41.76
N GLN A 615 7.67 30.62 40.65
CA GLN A 615 7.73 31.57 39.53
C GLN A 615 6.71 31.26 38.43
N ILE A 616 5.79 30.32 38.66
CA ILE A 616 4.73 29.93 37.74
C ILE A 616 3.39 30.51 38.22
N PRO A 617 3.01 31.71 37.76
CA PRO A 617 1.78 32.37 38.20
C PRO A 617 0.52 31.79 37.52
N ASP A 618 0.66 31.08 36.40
CA ASP A 618 -0.47 30.50 35.68
C ASP A 618 -0.91 29.19 36.36
N GLU A 619 -2.13 29.19 36.90
CA GLU A 619 -2.68 28.05 37.64
C GLU A 619 -2.84 26.79 36.76
N ASN A 620 -3.12 26.94 35.46
CA ASN A 620 -3.24 25.79 34.56
C ASN A 620 -1.88 25.16 34.29
N CYS A 621 -0.85 25.97 34.04
CA CYS A 621 0.52 25.49 33.90
C CYS A 621 1.00 24.80 35.18
N ALA A 622 0.81 25.44 36.33
CA ALA A 622 1.17 24.89 37.64
C ALA A 622 0.45 23.56 37.91
N LYS A 623 -0.86 23.46 37.60
CA LYS A 623 -1.63 22.22 37.71
C LYS A 623 -1.11 21.11 36.80
N GLN A 624 -0.75 21.41 35.55
CA GLN A 624 -0.20 20.41 34.62
C GLN A 624 1.21 19.97 35.03
N LEU A 625 2.03 20.87 35.59
CA LEU A 625 3.32 20.52 36.18
C LEU A 625 3.17 19.67 37.44
N ALA A 626 2.16 19.95 38.28
CA ALA A 626 1.83 19.11 39.42
C ALA A 626 1.41 17.70 38.97
N ARG A 627 0.54 17.58 37.95
CA ARG A 627 0.21 16.28 37.32
C ARG A 627 1.47 15.56 36.84
N ARG A 628 2.34 16.25 36.08
CA ARG A 628 3.57 15.63 35.56
C ARG A 628 4.51 15.19 36.68
N THR A 629 4.60 15.96 37.76
CA THR A 629 5.36 15.66 38.96
C THR A 629 4.81 14.44 39.71
N GLN A 630 3.48 14.25 39.72
CA GLN A 630 2.81 13.06 40.26
C GLN A 630 3.06 11.81 39.42
N GLU A 631 3.07 11.93 38.10
CA GLU A 631 3.42 10.81 37.21
C GLU A 631 4.86 10.33 37.45
N SER A 632 5.80 11.26 37.64
CA SER A 632 7.21 10.96 37.94
C SER A 632 7.43 10.29 39.30
N LEU A 633 6.45 10.31 40.20
CA LEU A 633 6.51 9.60 41.49
C LEU A 633 6.24 8.11 41.36
N VAL A 634 5.55 7.66 40.31
CA VAL A 634 5.08 6.28 40.19
C VAL A 634 6.22 5.31 39.93
N ASP A 635 7.19 5.71 39.11
CA ASP A 635 8.38 4.93 38.83
C ASP A 635 9.58 5.86 38.67
N ILE A 636 10.72 5.50 39.26
CA ILE A 636 11.94 6.28 39.11
C ILE A 636 12.39 6.35 37.64
N HIS A 637 12.06 5.33 36.83
CA HIS A 637 12.48 5.29 35.43
C HIS A 637 11.79 6.36 34.57
N VAL A 638 10.63 6.89 34.98
CA VAL A 638 9.95 7.97 34.26
C VAL A 638 10.48 9.38 34.63
N ASP A 639 11.52 9.44 35.47
CA ASP A 639 12.32 10.63 35.79
C ASP A 639 13.81 10.34 35.49
N PRO A 640 14.26 10.55 34.23
CA PRO A 640 15.62 10.22 33.83
C PRO A 640 16.70 10.92 34.66
N GLY A 641 16.46 12.17 35.08
CA GLY A 641 17.42 12.94 35.88
C GLY A 641 17.59 12.38 37.29
N LEU A 642 16.50 11.98 37.95
CA LEU A 642 16.57 11.31 39.26
C LEU A 642 17.18 9.91 39.13
N HIS A 643 16.77 9.15 38.12
CA HIS A 643 17.29 7.82 37.88
C HIS A 643 18.80 7.84 37.61
N GLU A 644 19.29 8.74 36.75
CA GLU A 644 20.72 8.88 36.46
C GLU A 644 21.51 9.25 37.71
N ALA A 645 21.04 10.23 38.49
CA ALA A 645 21.70 10.67 39.73
C ALA A 645 21.76 9.56 40.80
N CYS A 646 20.75 8.67 40.84
CA CYS A 646 20.62 7.62 41.85
C CYS A 646 20.99 6.22 41.37
N ASN A 647 21.33 6.00 40.10
CA ASN A 647 21.53 4.66 39.53
C ASN A 647 22.50 3.77 40.34
N GLY A 648 23.65 4.31 40.73
CA GLY A 648 24.63 3.58 41.55
C GLY A 648 24.13 3.27 42.96
N ASP A 649 23.32 4.15 43.55
CA ASP A 649 22.72 3.96 44.87
C ASP A 649 21.56 2.94 44.84
N ILE A 650 20.77 2.91 43.76
CA ILE A 650 19.72 1.91 43.55
C ILE A 650 20.33 0.50 43.58
N GLN A 651 21.41 0.27 42.82
CA GLN A 651 22.07 -1.03 42.75
C GLN A 651 22.68 -1.48 44.09
N ARG A 652 23.06 -0.52 44.94
CA ARG A 652 23.71 -0.80 46.23
C ARG A 652 22.73 -0.92 47.39
N VAL A 653 21.66 -0.13 47.40
CA VAL A 653 20.75 0.04 48.55
C VAL A 653 19.38 -0.59 48.29
N CYS A 654 18.90 -0.53 47.04
CA CYS A 654 17.54 -0.93 46.66
C CYS A 654 17.52 -2.09 45.65
N ARG A 655 18.55 -2.93 45.63
CA ARG A 655 18.78 -3.97 44.60
C ARG A 655 17.61 -4.94 44.41
N ASP A 656 16.96 -5.34 45.50
CA ASP A 656 15.89 -6.35 45.50
C ASP A 656 14.48 -5.74 45.37
N ILE A 657 14.39 -4.44 45.09
CA ILE A 657 13.12 -3.73 44.97
C ILE A 657 12.69 -3.72 43.50
N THR A 658 11.54 -4.33 43.23
CA THR A 658 10.91 -4.26 41.91
C THR A 658 10.48 -2.82 41.58
N PRO A 659 10.78 -2.29 40.37
CA PRO A 659 10.32 -0.98 39.92
C PRO A 659 8.78 -0.81 39.93
N GLY A 660 8.35 0.44 39.80
CA GLY A 660 6.94 0.85 39.83
C GLY A 660 6.33 1.01 41.23
N GLN A 661 5.14 1.61 41.29
CA GLN A 661 4.38 1.89 42.52
C GLN A 661 5.22 2.60 43.59
N SER A 662 6.08 3.52 43.18
CA SER A 662 7.00 4.31 44.00
C SER A 662 8.00 3.52 44.84
N ARG A 663 8.09 2.18 44.72
CA ARG A 663 8.86 1.36 45.68
C ARG A 663 10.33 1.73 45.77
N ILE A 664 10.98 1.99 44.62
CA ILE A 664 12.39 2.39 44.58
C ILE A 664 12.55 3.80 45.17
N ILE A 665 11.66 4.73 44.84
CA ILE A 665 11.67 6.09 45.41
C ILE A 665 11.51 6.03 46.92
N THR A 666 10.56 5.24 47.44
CA THR A 666 10.36 5.04 48.89
C THR A 666 11.61 4.46 49.55
N CYS A 667 12.24 3.45 48.94
CA CYS A 667 13.50 2.87 49.44
C CYS A 667 14.62 3.93 49.55
N LEU A 668 14.80 4.76 48.51
CA LEU A 668 15.80 5.83 48.52
C LEU A 668 15.47 6.92 49.55
N MET A 669 14.18 7.26 49.72
CA MET A 669 13.72 8.25 50.70
C MET A 669 13.92 7.77 52.14
N ASP A 670 13.78 6.47 52.39
CA ASP A 670 14.08 5.90 53.69
C ASP A 670 15.59 5.79 53.94
N ALA A 671 16.37 5.43 52.92
CA ALA A 671 17.83 5.46 52.98
C ALA A 671 18.36 6.87 53.28
N LEU A 672 17.73 7.92 52.74
CA LEU A 672 18.08 9.32 53.00
C LEU A 672 17.94 9.70 54.49
N LYS A 673 17.00 9.09 55.21
CA LYS A 673 16.74 9.35 56.64
C LYS A 673 17.68 8.59 57.58
N VAL A 674 18.34 7.53 57.10
CA VAL A 674 19.21 6.69 57.93
C VAL A 674 20.65 7.23 57.91
N PRO A 675 21.20 7.71 59.04
CA PRO A 675 22.55 8.31 59.07
C PRO A 675 23.67 7.36 58.63
N GLN A 676 23.47 6.05 58.81
CA GLN A 676 24.43 5.00 58.48
C GLN A 676 24.44 4.63 56.99
N VAL A 677 23.44 5.05 56.21
CA VAL A 677 23.35 4.76 54.78
C VAL A 677 23.75 6.01 54.01
N ALA A 678 25.00 6.03 53.54
CA ALA A 678 25.51 7.15 52.76
C ALA A 678 25.08 7.02 51.29
N LEU A 679 24.01 7.70 50.88
CA LEU A 679 23.72 7.96 49.46
C LEU A 679 24.79 8.89 48.87
N SER A 680 25.08 8.73 47.58
CA SER A 680 25.97 9.63 46.84
C SER A 680 25.48 11.08 46.92
N ALA A 681 26.40 12.05 46.80
CA ALA A 681 26.04 13.47 46.84
C ALA A 681 25.06 13.84 45.70
N ALA A 682 25.27 13.28 44.51
CA ALA A 682 24.39 13.48 43.36
C ALA A 682 22.96 12.99 43.64
N CYS A 683 22.81 11.73 44.06
CA CYS A 683 21.50 11.16 44.39
C CYS A 683 20.83 11.92 45.54
N ARG A 684 21.57 12.21 46.62
CA ARG A 684 21.05 12.96 47.77
C ARG A 684 20.50 14.33 47.36
N ASN A 685 21.26 15.09 46.57
CA ASN A 685 20.86 16.43 46.16
C ASN A 685 19.62 16.37 45.26
N LYS A 686 19.61 15.49 44.24
CA LYS A 686 18.45 15.37 43.35
C LYS A 686 17.23 14.78 44.03
N LEU A 687 17.37 13.78 44.88
CA LEU A 687 16.25 13.24 45.64
C LEU A 687 15.63 14.29 46.57
N THR A 688 16.46 15.13 47.22
CA THR A 688 15.96 16.24 48.06
C THR A 688 15.23 17.30 47.25
N GLU A 689 15.73 17.63 46.06
CA GLU A 689 15.07 18.56 45.13
C GLU A 689 13.71 18.02 44.68
N ARG A 690 13.65 16.75 44.27
CA ARG A 690 12.40 16.08 43.87
C ARG A 690 11.41 15.96 45.03
N GLN A 691 11.86 15.65 46.24
CA GLN A 691 11.01 15.60 47.43
C GLN A 691 10.25 16.90 47.66
N LYS A 692 10.90 18.05 47.45
CA LYS A 692 10.24 19.36 47.61
C LYS A 692 9.19 19.60 46.52
N LEU A 693 9.51 19.26 45.27
CA LEU A 693 8.56 19.33 44.16
C LEU A 693 7.30 18.49 44.42
N TRP A 694 7.49 17.26 44.93
CA TRP A 694 6.39 16.38 45.31
C TRP A 694 5.52 16.98 46.41
N ASN A 695 6.13 17.52 47.46
CA ASN A 695 5.39 18.16 48.55
C ASN A 695 4.57 19.36 48.06
N MET A 696 5.16 20.22 47.21
CA MET A 696 4.46 21.38 46.67
C MET A 696 3.31 20.98 45.75
N ALA A 697 3.54 20.00 44.86
CA ALA A 697 2.47 19.43 44.04
C ALA A 697 1.35 18.77 44.89
N HIS A 698 1.69 18.23 46.06
CA HIS A 698 0.71 17.66 46.99
C HIS A 698 -0.12 18.72 47.71
N GLU A 699 0.54 19.70 48.31
CA GLU A 699 -0.09 20.73 49.14
C GLU A 699 -1.02 21.63 48.31
N GLU A 700 -0.61 22.00 47.10
CA GLU A 700 -1.38 22.92 46.24
C GLU A 700 -2.45 22.22 45.39
N TYR A 701 -2.20 20.97 44.96
CA TYR A 701 -3.04 20.29 43.96
C TYR A 701 -3.58 18.92 44.39
N LYS A 702 -3.51 18.59 45.69
CA LYS A 702 -4.01 17.36 46.34
C LYS A 702 -3.50 16.07 45.67
N MET A 703 -2.32 15.61 46.08
CA MET A 703 -1.87 14.23 45.79
C MET A 703 -2.85 13.26 46.48
N ALA A 704 -3.43 12.32 45.74
CA ALA A 704 -4.35 11.33 46.29
C ALA A 704 -3.62 10.42 47.30
N LEU A 705 -3.86 10.66 48.58
CA LEU A 705 -3.51 9.76 49.68
C LEU A 705 -4.70 8.81 49.95
N PRO A 706 -4.47 7.63 50.55
CA PRO A 706 -5.50 6.62 50.75
C PRO A 706 -6.73 7.18 51.47
N GLU A 707 -7.85 7.24 50.76
CA GLU A 707 -9.13 7.74 51.31
C GLU A 707 -9.88 6.67 52.12
N SER A 708 -9.50 5.38 51.99
CA SER A 708 -10.19 4.27 52.65
C SER A 708 -9.32 3.52 53.67
N TRP A 709 -9.98 2.99 54.71
CA TRP A 709 -9.34 2.11 55.70
C TRP A 709 -8.80 0.81 55.10
N ALA A 710 -9.33 0.37 53.94
CA ALA A 710 -8.82 -0.79 53.22
C ALA A 710 -7.45 -0.50 52.59
N ASP A 711 -7.24 0.72 52.06
CA ASP A 711 -5.96 1.14 51.50
C ASP A 711 -4.90 1.30 52.59
N VAL A 712 -5.27 1.90 53.72
CA VAL A 712 -4.41 1.99 54.91
C VAL A 712 -4.04 0.60 55.41
N TYR A 713 -4.98 -0.36 55.42
CA TYR A 713 -4.72 -1.74 55.81
C TYR A 713 -3.73 -2.46 54.88
N ASN A 714 -3.87 -2.32 53.56
CA ASN A 714 -2.96 -2.94 52.58
C ASN A 714 -1.54 -2.35 52.67
N ILE A 715 -1.43 -1.05 52.93
CA ILE A 715 -0.15 -0.36 53.14
C ILE A 715 0.52 -0.85 54.43
N VAL A 716 -0.22 -0.93 55.53
CA VAL A 716 0.32 -1.35 56.84
C VAL A 716 0.66 -2.84 56.88
N SER A 717 -0.16 -3.70 56.26
CA SER A 717 0.04 -5.17 56.28
C SER A 717 1.26 -5.63 55.48
N ASN A 718 1.60 -4.91 54.41
CA ASN A 718 2.76 -5.18 53.56
C ASN A 718 4.03 -4.41 53.99
N HIS A 719 3.96 -3.59 55.04
CA HIS A 719 5.10 -2.82 55.53
C HIS A 719 6.10 -3.70 56.31
N PRO A 720 7.44 -3.55 56.11
CA PRO A 720 8.46 -4.37 56.79
C PRO A 720 8.43 -4.23 58.32
N GLN A 721 7.87 -3.14 58.85
CA GLN A 721 7.67 -2.90 60.29
C GLN A 721 6.21 -2.96 60.75
N ARG A 722 5.35 -3.74 60.07
CA ARG A 722 3.91 -3.86 60.39
C ARG A 722 3.60 -4.11 61.87
N THR A 723 4.43 -4.91 62.55
CA THR A 723 4.27 -5.25 63.97
C THR A 723 4.45 -4.03 64.87
N SER A 724 5.45 -3.20 64.60
CA SER A 724 5.71 -1.95 65.33
C SER A 724 4.57 -0.96 65.17
N ILE A 725 4.09 -0.79 63.93
CA ILE A 725 2.99 0.12 63.61
C ILE A 725 1.70 -0.31 64.33
N LEU A 726 1.37 -1.61 64.28
CA LEU A 726 0.19 -2.15 64.98
C LEU A 726 0.31 -2.00 66.51
N THR A 727 1.50 -2.18 67.09
CA THR A 727 1.70 -1.99 68.54
C THR A 727 1.53 -0.53 68.98
N TRP A 728 2.00 0.44 68.19
CA TRP A 728 1.81 1.86 68.49
C TRP A 728 0.34 2.28 68.39
N MET A 729 -0.37 1.82 67.35
CA MET A 729 -1.81 2.10 67.21
C MET A 729 -2.62 1.45 68.35
N GLY A 730 -2.29 0.22 68.73
CA GLY A 730 -2.91 -0.45 69.88
C GLY A 730 -2.64 0.27 71.21
N GLY A 731 -1.41 0.73 71.43
CA GLY A 731 -1.04 1.50 72.63
C GLY A 731 -1.78 2.83 72.72
N LEU A 732 -1.92 3.55 71.60
CA LEU A 732 -2.62 4.82 71.55
C LEU A 732 -4.13 4.67 71.86
N LEU A 733 -4.76 3.63 71.32
CA LEU A 733 -6.15 3.27 71.66
C LEU A 733 -6.32 2.95 73.14
N LEU A 734 -5.36 2.24 73.75
CA LEU A 734 -5.39 1.87 75.16
C LEU A 734 -5.28 3.10 76.07
N VAL A 735 -4.41 4.06 75.71
CA VAL A 735 -4.28 5.35 76.41
C VAL A 735 -5.57 6.17 76.31
N LEU A 736 -6.18 6.25 75.12
CA LEU A 736 -7.46 6.97 74.94
C LEU A 736 -8.59 6.33 75.76
N LEU A 737 -8.63 5.00 75.84
CA LEU A 737 -9.64 4.28 76.62
C LEU A 737 -9.44 4.49 78.13
N LEU A 738 -8.20 4.49 78.61
CA LEU A 738 -7.87 4.82 80.00
C LEU A 738 -8.24 6.26 80.35
N LEU A 739 -7.96 7.23 79.47
CA LEU A 739 -8.36 8.62 79.64
C LEU A 739 -9.89 8.76 79.67
N GLY A 740 -10.61 8.08 78.77
CA GLY A 740 -12.07 8.05 78.74
C GLY A 740 -12.69 7.47 80.02
N CYS A 741 -12.13 6.38 80.55
CA CYS A 741 -12.57 5.77 81.82
C CYS A 741 -12.29 6.68 83.03
N CYS A 742 -11.16 7.40 83.04
CA CYS A 742 -10.83 8.36 84.08
C CYS A 742 -11.76 9.59 84.05
N CYS A 743 -12.04 10.14 82.87
CA CYS A 743 -12.98 11.25 82.69
C CYS A 743 -14.43 10.86 83.03
N GLY A 744 -14.85 9.64 82.71
CA GLY A 744 -16.18 9.11 83.07
C GLY A 744 -16.39 8.93 84.58
N ARG A 745 -15.32 8.59 85.32
CA ARG A 745 -15.36 8.54 86.80
C ARG A 745 -15.37 9.92 87.44
N TRP A 746 -14.71 10.90 86.83
CA TRP A 746 -14.68 12.28 87.33
C TRP A 746 -16.03 12.99 87.15
N SER A 747 -16.69 12.77 86.02
CA SER A 747 -18.05 13.26 85.74
C SER A 747 -19.10 12.70 86.71
N LYS A 748 -19.04 11.40 87.07
CA LYS A 748 -19.95 10.80 88.06
C LYS A 748 -19.75 11.34 89.49
N ARG A 749 -18.52 11.69 89.90
CA ARG A 749 -18.27 12.31 91.22
C ARG A 749 -18.85 13.71 91.32
N LEU A 750 -18.66 14.54 90.29
CA LEU A 750 -19.19 15.91 90.23
C LEU A 750 -20.73 15.93 90.26
N HIS A 751 -21.39 14.98 89.60
CA HIS A 751 -22.85 14.94 89.58
C HIS A 751 -23.47 14.48 90.92
N THR A 752 -22.72 13.73 91.75
CA THR A 752 -23.20 13.25 93.05
C THR A 752 -23.09 14.35 94.13
N GLU A 753 -22.06 15.21 94.08
CA GLU A 753 -21.95 16.35 95.01
C GLU A 753 -22.97 17.46 94.72
N LEU A 754 -23.39 17.65 93.47
CA LEU A 754 -24.43 18.61 93.10
C LEU A 754 -25.86 18.20 93.50
N LYS A 755 -26.08 16.94 93.92
CA LYS A 755 -27.39 16.45 94.35
C LYS A 755 -27.58 16.45 95.88
N ASN A 756 -26.50 16.70 96.64
CA ASN A 756 -26.50 16.81 98.11
C ASN A 756 -26.26 18.25 98.61
N ARG A 757 -26.35 19.24 97.72
CA ARG A 757 -26.64 20.65 98.02
C ARG A 757 -28.03 20.96 97.50
#